data_AF-A0A8J1W7L4-F1
#
_entry.id   AF-A0A8J1W7L4-F1
#
_cell.length_a   1.000
_cell.length_b   1.000
_cell.length_c   1.000
_cell.angle_alpha   90.00
_cell.angle_beta   90.00
_cell.angle_gamma   90.00
#
_symmetry.space_group_name_H-M   'P 1'
#
loop_
_entity.id
_entity.type
_entity.pdbx_description
1 polymer ?
#
loop_
_entity_poly.entity_id
_entity_poly.type
_entity_poly.pdbx_seq_one_letter_code
_entity_poly.pdbx_strand_id
1 'polypeptide(L)'
;MLPIFLLNLEIFQILFAALLLLNVARTYRPLTQFYDWFASSGLEIANHRGYGQTACKFYLVFSSPFLSPAAHRAAGVAWMLGLLALACLNAYDLASPSAAGGAPTLMTNIPAHEHYDDVAVPLFAAALWLLVMLCYHLYMSQLYCEAHVGAHVTMTIPPTIVHCFFYNCSKAHCLVAFAAKNSTIPQTTTTTPADDSIYSVALSEMRAENVGEEDVQNNRKILTLSVVFAFLIKSNLLLAYCCAGFSKLKTSVKRGRSWMDGSTLQACIFEALSLSKNAAIRANMPVAPARVDELQEREINSEDGATTRNETSRRLNTPGNTTTCCNVPNYTFGVPTPFSDRLQEWILDKVLLLRLASVISVWFEFLAPLILLPNFFFWVIDVSTSPLLLPEDEPSQSSPALPHEEMTTEVPVLLLLNYGFFVCGLLFHYGIALLQNVDFVSWWAPVYFILLTDPALRLYYATTELGAPFPHIFDAIVAALQISPVFTSLSLLYFLTHVIAAACIQSGYLHPGNEYLPYSGYAMFSEIKDLFDGAYRKAFWLTEKEHLTGTLKNYCFPLLGRRPIVTEEEVLRLPFRYMVVAHNGLKPREQAPLPREIEAGSLAPAQEIKLNDTSKPRPNDHFSQNYYLSGDTSVSKSNGLRSLHSGFGDAASARFDDRGSCLKEKLLLRTSPTAREAFLEPSTVDDLVAEPLRVVTNVELTPEMEVLLAKINLLGCLGKDKFRDAKNVRQLLRLFEQLRHHFLRADRKSRLGTKARNNRV
;
A
#
# COMPACT_ATOMS: atom_id res chain seq x y z
N MET A 1 24.91 -5.50 23.59
CA MET A 1 23.78 -5.45 22.64
C MET A 1 23.17 -4.05 22.47
N LEU A 2 23.58 -3.05 23.27
CA LEU A 2 23.13 -1.66 23.12
C LEU A 2 23.47 -0.95 21.77
N PRO A 3 24.55 -1.27 21.02
CA PRO A 3 24.94 -0.46 19.85
C PRO A 3 24.03 -0.60 18.62
N ILE A 4 23.09 -1.54 18.60
CA ILE A 4 22.07 -1.63 17.55
C ILE A 4 20.97 -0.57 17.73
N PHE A 5 20.78 -0.03 18.96
CA PHE A 5 19.67 0.89 19.28
C PHE A 5 19.86 2.34 18.81
N LEU A 6 21.02 2.64 18.25
CA LEU A 6 21.35 3.96 17.74
C LEU A 6 21.66 3.81 16.26
N LEU A 7 20.72 3.35 15.42
CA LEU A 7 20.96 3.45 13.99
C LEU A 7 20.90 4.94 13.59
N ASN A 8 21.96 5.40 12.92
CA ASN A 8 21.99 6.77 12.40
C ASN A 8 20.95 6.93 11.30
N LEU A 9 20.49 8.16 11.08
CA LEU A 9 19.53 8.43 10.01
C LEU A 9 20.12 8.12 8.62
N GLU A 10 21.44 8.24 8.46
CA GLU A 10 22.21 7.79 7.31
C GLU A 10 22.06 6.27 7.12
N ILE A 11 22.08 5.47 8.19
CA ILE A 11 21.86 4.02 8.09
C ILE A 11 20.44 3.73 7.59
N PHE A 12 19.43 4.46 8.07
CA PHE A 12 18.09 4.36 7.50
C PHE A 12 18.08 4.72 6.01
N GLN A 13 18.72 5.81 5.58
CA GLN A 13 18.78 6.19 4.17
C GLN A 13 19.47 5.11 3.31
N ILE A 14 20.57 4.52 3.79
CA ILE A 14 21.27 3.41 3.13
C ILE A 14 20.33 2.21 2.98
N LEU A 15 19.71 1.76 4.07
CA LEU A 15 18.82 0.59 4.07
C LEU A 15 17.57 0.84 3.23
N PHE A 16 16.98 2.03 3.32
CA PHE A 16 15.82 2.42 2.52
C PHE A 16 16.16 2.39 1.03
N ALA A 17 17.27 3.01 0.61
CA ALA A 17 17.71 3.03 -0.78
C ALA A 17 18.10 1.64 -1.30
N ALA A 18 18.86 0.86 -0.52
CA ALA A 18 19.31 -0.48 -0.89
C ALA A 18 18.14 -1.48 -1.01
N LEU A 19 17.21 -1.49 -0.05
CA LEU A 19 16.03 -2.35 -0.12
C LEU A 19 15.13 -1.96 -1.28
N LEU A 20 14.91 -0.66 -1.51
CA LEU A 20 14.14 -0.20 -2.64
C LEU A 20 14.81 -0.57 -3.97
N LEU A 21 16.13 -0.45 -4.08
CA LEU A 21 16.92 -0.92 -5.23
C LEU A 21 16.69 -2.40 -5.49
N LEU A 22 16.82 -3.26 -4.47
CA LEU A 22 16.61 -4.70 -4.61
C LEU A 22 15.18 -5.01 -5.08
N ASN A 23 14.19 -4.28 -4.58
CA ASN A 23 12.80 -4.47 -4.96
C ASN A 23 12.50 -3.99 -6.39
N VAL A 24 13.09 -2.88 -6.82
CA VAL A 24 13.00 -2.43 -8.22
C VAL A 24 13.72 -3.42 -9.13
N ALA A 25 14.93 -3.86 -8.79
CA ALA A 25 15.70 -4.83 -9.58
C ALA A 25 14.95 -6.15 -9.76
N ARG A 26 14.34 -6.66 -8.69
CA ARG A 26 13.51 -7.88 -8.70
C ARG A 26 12.31 -7.76 -9.65
N THR A 27 11.71 -6.58 -9.72
CA THR A 27 10.46 -6.33 -10.48
C THR A 27 10.70 -5.68 -11.85
N TYR A 28 11.93 -5.26 -12.15
CA TYR A 28 12.28 -4.50 -13.35
C TYR A 28 11.94 -5.24 -14.65
N ARG A 29 12.43 -6.48 -14.80
CA ARG A 29 12.19 -7.28 -16.01
C ARG A 29 10.71 -7.54 -16.27
N PRO A 30 9.92 -8.06 -15.31
CA PRO A 30 8.50 -8.33 -15.59
C PRO A 30 7.69 -7.06 -15.84
N LEU A 31 7.96 -5.96 -15.14
CA LEU A 31 7.26 -4.69 -15.35
C LEU A 31 7.60 -4.05 -16.71
N THR A 32 8.86 -4.11 -17.15
CA THR A 32 9.26 -3.60 -18.46
C THR A 32 8.72 -4.46 -19.60
N GLN A 33 8.73 -5.79 -19.48
CA GLN A 33 8.09 -6.69 -20.46
C GLN A 33 6.58 -6.44 -20.55
N PHE A 34 5.93 -6.24 -19.41
CA PHE A 34 4.54 -5.84 -19.37
C PHE A 34 4.32 -4.52 -20.10
N TYR A 35 5.12 -3.49 -19.81
CA TYR A 35 4.98 -2.18 -20.41
C TYR A 35 5.22 -2.20 -21.92
N ASP A 36 6.21 -2.93 -22.40
CA ASP A 36 6.49 -3.12 -23.83
C ASP A 36 5.26 -3.68 -24.56
N TRP A 37 4.64 -4.72 -23.98
CA TRP A 37 3.40 -5.28 -24.50
C TRP A 37 2.25 -4.26 -24.39
N PHE A 38 2.07 -3.65 -23.23
CA PHE A 38 0.95 -2.77 -22.95
C PHE A 38 0.95 -1.56 -23.89
N ALA A 39 2.09 -0.90 -24.04
CA ALA A 39 2.27 0.24 -24.94
C ALA A 39 2.02 -0.13 -26.43
N SER A 40 2.31 -1.37 -26.83
CA SER A 40 2.12 -1.87 -28.21
C SER A 40 0.78 -2.58 -28.43
N SER A 41 -0.03 -2.77 -27.39
CA SER A 41 -1.23 -3.61 -27.41
C SER A 41 -2.38 -3.07 -28.27
N GLY A 42 -2.37 -1.77 -28.58
CA GLY A 42 -3.48 -1.10 -29.26
C GLY A 42 -4.78 -1.05 -28.42
N LEU A 43 -4.66 -1.24 -27.10
CA LEU A 43 -5.74 -1.01 -26.15
C LEU A 43 -5.89 0.51 -25.95
N GLU A 44 -7.12 1.02 -25.92
CA GLU A 44 -7.43 2.40 -25.56
C GLU A 44 -6.92 2.71 -24.15
N ILE A 45 -7.04 1.76 -23.22
CA ILE A 45 -6.47 1.94 -21.88
C ILE A 45 -4.96 2.21 -21.93
N ALA A 46 -4.23 1.65 -22.92
CA ALA A 46 -2.80 1.94 -23.09
C ALA A 46 -2.49 3.37 -23.52
N ASN A 47 -3.49 4.21 -23.79
CA ASN A 47 -3.36 5.64 -24.03
C ASN A 47 -3.56 6.48 -22.77
N HIS A 48 -3.59 5.89 -21.57
CA HIS A 48 -3.64 6.64 -20.31
C HIS A 48 -2.38 6.41 -19.49
N ARG A 49 -2.03 7.36 -18.62
CA ARG A 49 -0.88 7.30 -17.70
C ARG A 49 -1.26 7.96 -16.38
N GLY A 50 -0.66 7.53 -15.28
CA GLY A 50 -1.05 8.03 -13.97
C GLY A 50 -0.68 7.07 -12.85
N TYR A 51 -1.36 7.20 -11.73
CA TYR A 51 -1.18 6.35 -10.57
C TYR A 51 -2.50 5.65 -10.21
N GLY A 52 -2.39 4.49 -9.59
CA GLY A 52 -3.54 3.73 -9.10
C GLY A 52 -4.45 3.21 -10.20
N GLN A 53 -5.63 2.73 -9.81
CA GLN A 53 -6.63 2.17 -10.72
C GLN A 53 -7.20 3.20 -11.69
N THR A 54 -7.20 4.47 -11.30
CA THR A 54 -7.86 5.56 -12.02
C THR A 54 -6.91 6.34 -12.92
N ALA A 55 -5.62 5.95 -12.97
CA ALA A 55 -4.59 6.73 -13.65
C ALA A 55 -4.55 8.19 -13.15
N CYS A 56 -4.66 8.40 -11.83
CA CYS A 56 -4.70 9.75 -11.29
C CYS A 56 -3.37 10.49 -11.48
N LYS A 57 -3.44 11.81 -11.54
CA LYS A 57 -2.27 12.69 -11.61
C LYS A 57 -1.48 12.62 -10.31
N PHE A 58 -0.18 12.74 -10.41
CA PHE A 58 0.70 12.78 -9.24
C PHE A 58 0.45 14.06 -8.44
N TYR A 59 0.16 13.91 -7.14
CA TYR A 59 -0.36 14.98 -6.28
C TYR A 59 -1.58 15.72 -6.88
N LEU A 60 -2.36 15.07 -7.75
CA LEU A 60 -3.45 15.67 -8.54
C LEU A 60 -3.04 16.74 -9.55
N VAL A 61 -1.77 17.19 -9.53
CA VAL A 61 -1.29 18.33 -10.31
C VAL A 61 -0.48 17.84 -11.51
N PHE A 62 0.48 16.94 -11.28
CA PHE A 62 1.44 16.56 -12.31
C PHE A 62 0.92 15.39 -13.13
N SER A 63 0.72 15.65 -14.42
CA SER A 63 0.30 14.62 -15.37
C SER A 63 1.50 13.74 -15.73
N SER A 64 1.26 12.44 -15.82
CA SER A 64 2.30 11.49 -16.14
C SER A 64 2.65 11.53 -17.63
N PRO A 65 3.94 11.61 -18.00
CA PRO A 65 4.33 11.65 -19.41
C PRO A 65 4.13 10.28 -20.08
N PHE A 66 3.99 10.28 -21.41
CA PHE A 66 4.02 9.05 -22.20
C PHE A 66 5.46 8.69 -22.53
N LEU A 67 5.93 7.57 -22.00
CA LEU A 67 7.25 7.06 -22.32
C LEU A 67 7.18 6.04 -23.45
N SER A 68 8.22 5.98 -24.28
CA SER A 68 8.43 4.81 -25.12
C SER A 68 8.90 3.63 -24.26
N PRO A 69 8.75 2.37 -24.72
CA PRO A 69 9.37 1.19 -24.10
C PRO A 69 10.83 1.39 -23.67
N ALA A 70 11.64 1.98 -24.54
CA ALA A 70 13.04 2.27 -24.27
C ALA A 70 13.22 3.33 -23.17
N ALA A 71 12.43 4.41 -23.21
CA ALA A 71 12.47 5.45 -22.18
C ALA A 71 11.99 4.95 -20.81
N HIS A 72 10.98 4.09 -20.77
CA HIS A 72 10.53 3.45 -19.53
C HIS A 72 11.61 2.54 -18.93
N ARG A 73 12.27 1.71 -19.76
CA ARG A 73 13.43 0.91 -19.34
C ARG A 73 14.56 1.76 -18.80
N ALA A 74 14.89 2.85 -19.51
CA ALA A 74 15.93 3.79 -19.10
C ALA A 74 15.58 4.47 -17.76
N ALA A 75 14.33 4.89 -17.58
CA ALA A 75 13.85 5.47 -16.32
C ALA A 75 13.99 4.48 -15.15
N GLY A 76 13.66 3.21 -15.34
CA GLY A 76 13.85 2.18 -14.30
C GLY A 76 15.32 1.92 -13.98
N VAL A 77 16.21 1.89 -14.98
CA VAL A 77 17.67 1.76 -14.75
C VAL A 77 18.24 2.99 -14.06
N ALA A 78 17.87 4.20 -14.52
CA ALA A 78 18.29 5.44 -13.89
C ALA A 78 17.82 5.50 -12.43
N TRP A 79 16.61 5.02 -12.14
CA TRP A 79 16.11 4.92 -10.77
C TRP A 79 16.98 3.98 -9.92
N MET A 80 17.29 2.77 -10.41
CA MET A 80 18.17 1.82 -9.72
C MET A 80 19.57 2.39 -9.49
N LEU A 81 20.19 3.01 -10.50
CA LEU A 81 21.50 3.63 -10.37
C LEU A 81 21.49 4.79 -9.37
N GLY A 82 20.44 5.61 -9.36
CA GLY A 82 20.26 6.67 -8.37
C GLY A 82 20.13 6.15 -6.94
N LEU A 83 19.37 5.06 -6.74
CA LEU A 83 19.25 4.39 -5.44
C LEU A 83 20.57 3.77 -4.98
N LEU A 84 21.32 3.14 -5.88
CA LEU A 84 22.65 2.60 -5.60
C LEU A 84 23.62 3.72 -5.21
N ALA A 85 23.65 4.81 -5.98
CA ALA A 85 24.49 5.97 -5.71
C ALA A 85 24.17 6.59 -4.34
N LEU A 86 22.89 6.73 -3.99
CA LEU A 86 22.46 7.19 -2.67
C LEU A 86 22.92 6.24 -1.55
N ALA A 87 22.77 4.93 -1.71
CA ALA A 87 23.23 3.96 -0.71
C ALA A 87 24.75 4.04 -0.52
N CYS A 88 25.53 4.11 -1.61
CA CYS A 88 26.98 4.25 -1.54
C CYS A 88 27.43 5.59 -0.96
N LEU A 89 26.78 6.69 -1.33
CA LEU A 89 27.12 8.03 -0.85
C LEU A 89 26.87 8.18 0.65
N ASN A 90 25.72 7.70 1.13
CA ASN A 90 25.43 7.70 2.58
C ASN A 90 26.34 6.73 3.35
N ALA A 91 26.76 5.62 2.74
CA ALA A 91 27.73 4.71 3.34
C ALA A 91 29.14 5.33 3.42
N TYR A 92 29.53 6.11 2.40
CA TYR A 92 30.77 6.88 2.40
C TYR A 92 30.75 7.95 3.50
N ASP A 93 29.65 8.72 3.60
CA ASP A 93 29.44 9.72 4.67
C ASP A 93 29.54 9.06 6.07
N LEU A 94 28.95 7.88 6.24
CA LEU A 94 29.01 7.12 7.48
C LEU A 94 30.42 6.57 7.79
N ALA A 95 31.19 6.20 6.76
CA ALA A 95 32.54 5.65 6.90
C ALA A 95 33.63 6.72 7.03
N SER A 96 33.29 7.99 6.78
CA SER A 96 34.21 9.11 6.92
C SER A 96 34.78 9.14 8.34
N PRO A 97 36.11 9.37 8.51
CA PRO A 97 36.73 9.53 9.83
C PRO A 97 36.05 10.59 10.70
N SER A 98 35.45 11.62 10.10
CA SER A 98 34.67 12.65 10.79
C SER A 98 33.40 12.11 11.45
N ALA A 99 32.81 11.02 10.92
CA ALA A 99 31.58 10.42 11.43
C ALA A 99 31.82 9.38 12.54
N ALA A 100 33.03 8.84 12.66
CA ALA A 100 33.31 7.69 13.53
C ALA A 100 33.28 8.00 15.04
N GLY A 101 33.17 9.27 15.46
CA GLY A 101 33.08 9.67 16.86
C GLY A 101 34.21 9.13 17.75
N GLY A 102 35.27 8.63 17.13
CA GLY A 102 36.43 8.08 17.81
C GLY A 102 37.12 9.22 18.52
N ALA A 103 37.38 9.03 19.82
CA ALA A 103 38.19 9.91 20.64
C ALA A 103 39.32 10.55 19.81
N PRO A 104 39.57 11.86 19.98
CA PRO A 104 40.48 12.64 19.14
C PRO A 104 41.82 11.92 19.09
N THR A 105 41.99 11.14 18.02
CA THR A 105 43.26 10.49 17.78
C THR A 105 44.11 11.64 17.30
N LEU A 106 45.18 11.92 18.05
CA LEU A 106 46.11 13.04 17.92
C LEU A 106 46.83 13.03 16.55
N MET A 107 46.09 12.99 15.45
CA MET A 107 46.57 13.16 14.08
C MET A 107 46.62 14.65 13.80
N THR A 108 47.73 15.21 14.23
CA THR A 108 48.23 16.52 13.84
C THR A 108 48.40 16.57 12.31
N ASN A 109 47.87 17.63 11.71
CA ASN A 109 48.13 18.09 10.34
C ASN A 109 47.38 17.41 9.17
N ILE A 110 46.05 17.34 9.25
CA ILE A 110 45.24 17.27 8.02
C ILE A 110 45.06 18.70 7.47
N PRO A 111 45.48 19.00 6.22
CA PRO A 111 45.38 20.34 5.65
C PRO A 111 43.92 20.77 5.46
N ALA A 112 43.64 22.06 5.68
CA ALA A 112 42.31 22.70 5.64
C ALA A 112 41.53 22.56 4.31
N HIS A 113 42.08 21.88 3.31
CA HIS A 113 41.41 21.56 2.05
C HIS A 113 40.39 20.41 2.15
N GLU A 114 40.35 19.65 3.25
CA GLU A 114 39.41 18.51 3.41
C GLU A 114 37.98 18.89 3.83
N HIS A 115 37.70 20.15 4.23
CA HIS A 115 36.34 20.57 4.62
C HIS A 115 35.35 20.79 3.47
N TYR A 116 35.80 20.76 2.20
CA TYR A 116 34.89 20.91 1.05
C TYR A 116 33.99 19.68 0.86
N ASP A 117 34.46 18.50 1.26
CA ASP A 117 33.73 17.25 1.06
C ASP A 117 32.49 17.16 1.98
N ASP A 118 32.56 17.76 3.18
CA ASP A 118 31.46 17.76 4.16
C ASP A 118 30.18 18.44 3.62
N VAL A 119 30.32 19.51 2.82
CA VAL A 119 29.18 20.22 2.22
C VAL A 119 28.71 19.58 0.91
N ALA A 120 29.67 19.15 0.08
CA ALA A 120 29.38 18.64 -1.26
C ALA A 120 28.56 17.35 -1.20
N VAL A 121 28.85 16.47 -0.24
CA VAL A 121 28.19 15.17 -0.10
C VAL A 121 26.68 15.30 0.17
N PRO A 122 26.20 16.06 1.18
CA PRO A 122 24.76 16.23 1.42
C PRO A 122 24.04 16.97 0.28
N LEU A 123 24.68 17.94 -0.38
CA LEU A 123 24.08 18.63 -1.53
C LEU A 123 23.92 17.68 -2.72
N PHE A 124 24.92 16.85 -2.99
CA PHE A 124 24.86 15.82 -4.02
C PHE A 124 23.81 14.75 -3.68
N ALA A 125 23.71 14.33 -2.42
CA ALA A 125 22.68 13.44 -1.93
C ALA A 125 21.27 14.02 -2.16
N ALA A 126 21.07 15.31 -1.86
CA ALA A 126 19.80 15.99 -2.13
C ALA A 126 19.46 16.00 -3.63
N ALA A 127 20.42 16.37 -4.49
CA ALA A 127 20.21 16.34 -5.94
C ALA A 127 19.85 14.93 -6.44
N LEU A 128 20.52 13.90 -5.91
CA LEU A 128 20.20 12.50 -6.22
C LEU A 128 18.81 12.09 -5.73
N TRP A 129 18.36 12.51 -4.54
CA TRP A 129 17.00 12.24 -4.08
C TRP A 129 15.94 12.84 -5.01
N LEU A 130 16.16 14.06 -5.51
CA LEU A 130 15.27 14.69 -6.48
C LEU A 130 15.25 13.92 -7.82
N LEU A 131 16.42 13.48 -8.29
CA LEU A 131 16.54 12.64 -9.49
C LEU A 131 15.84 11.29 -9.32
N VAL A 132 16.01 10.64 -8.16
CA VAL A 132 15.31 9.39 -7.80
C VAL A 132 13.80 9.60 -7.76
N MET A 133 13.33 10.74 -7.24
CA MET A 133 11.91 11.10 -7.23
C MET A 133 11.35 11.27 -8.65
N LEU A 134 12.11 11.94 -9.52
CA LEU A 134 11.76 12.09 -10.93
C LEU A 134 11.73 10.73 -11.64
N CYS A 135 12.74 9.90 -11.44
CA CYS A 135 12.80 8.57 -12.06
C CYS A 135 11.68 7.65 -11.54
N TYR A 136 11.35 7.71 -10.25
CA TYR A 136 10.16 7.07 -9.68
C TYR A 136 8.89 7.52 -10.41
N HIS A 137 8.74 8.84 -10.61
CA HIS A 137 7.56 9.37 -11.31
C HIS A 137 7.48 8.87 -12.75
N LEU A 138 8.59 8.97 -13.49
CA LEU A 138 8.69 8.50 -14.87
C LEU A 138 8.45 6.99 -14.99
N TYR A 139 8.91 6.19 -14.04
CA TYR A 139 8.79 4.74 -14.09
C TYR A 139 7.42 4.24 -13.61
N MET A 140 7.02 4.56 -12.38
CA MET A 140 5.83 3.98 -11.74
C MET A 140 4.52 4.48 -12.35
N SER A 141 4.51 5.69 -12.91
CA SER A 141 3.30 6.24 -13.54
C SER A 141 2.86 5.53 -14.83
N GLN A 142 3.73 4.68 -15.37
CA GLN A 142 3.48 3.90 -16.58
C GLN A 142 2.74 2.59 -16.29
N LEU A 143 2.69 2.19 -15.02
CA LEU A 143 2.28 0.86 -14.56
C LEU A 143 0.91 0.88 -13.85
N TYR A 144 0.14 1.97 -14.01
CA TYR A 144 -1.11 2.21 -13.29
C TYR A 144 -2.18 1.11 -13.52
N CYS A 145 -2.22 0.52 -14.71
CA CYS A 145 -3.16 -0.56 -15.05
C CYS A 145 -2.85 -1.87 -14.30
N GLU A 146 -1.65 -2.01 -13.73
CA GLU A 146 -1.34 -3.09 -12.79
C GLU A 146 -1.57 -2.67 -11.33
N ALA A 147 -1.87 -1.39 -11.09
CA ALA A 147 -1.88 -0.78 -9.76
C ALA A 147 -3.16 -0.98 -8.95
N HIS A 148 -3.98 -2.01 -9.23
CA HIS A 148 -5.24 -2.23 -8.50
C HIS A 148 -5.05 -2.34 -6.97
N VAL A 149 -3.86 -2.72 -6.51
CA VAL A 149 -3.40 -2.41 -5.15
C VAL A 149 -2.03 -1.70 -5.16
N GLY A 150 -1.37 -1.69 -6.33
CA GLY A 150 0.00 -1.28 -6.56
C GLY A 150 0.40 0.17 -6.25
N ALA A 151 -0.48 1.14 -6.47
CA ALA A 151 -0.07 2.53 -6.24
C ALA A 151 -0.29 2.97 -4.79
N HIS A 152 -1.13 2.24 -4.05
CA HIS A 152 -1.23 2.39 -2.59
C HIS A 152 -0.07 1.70 -1.89
N VAL A 153 0.42 0.55 -2.38
CA VAL A 153 1.59 -0.09 -1.76
C VAL A 153 2.83 0.80 -1.83
N THR A 154 2.95 1.68 -2.84
CA THR A 154 4.10 2.59 -2.97
C THR A 154 3.87 3.97 -2.37
N MET A 155 2.72 4.24 -1.74
CA MET A 155 2.34 5.59 -1.31
C MET A 155 3.29 6.22 -0.28
N THR A 156 4.02 5.40 0.49
CA THR A 156 4.96 5.84 1.52
C THR A 156 6.34 6.18 0.94
N ILE A 157 6.62 5.76 -0.30
CA ILE A 157 7.91 6.01 -0.96
C ILE A 157 8.07 7.49 -1.33
N PRO A 158 7.13 8.16 -2.03
CA PRO A 158 7.28 9.59 -2.33
C PRO A 158 7.44 10.48 -1.10
N PRO A 159 6.61 10.36 -0.03
CA PRO A 159 6.82 11.13 1.18
C PRO A 159 8.20 10.90 1.79
N THR A 160 8.67 9.65 1.86
CA THR A 160 10.01 9.34 2.39
C THR A 160 11.11 9.97 1.55
N ILE A 161 11.05 9.90 0.22
CA ILE A 161 12.03 10.53 -0.68
C ILE A 161 12.05 12.05 -0.52
N VAL A 162 10.87 12.70 -0.52
CA VAL A 162 10.74 14.17 -0.37
C VAL A 162 11.30 14.63 0.96
N HIS A 163 11.02 13.86 2.02
CA HIS A 163 11.60 14.08 3.31
C HIS A 163 13.14 13.94 3.22
N CYS A 164 13.69 12.83 2.70
CA CYS A 164 15.15 12.64 2.67
C CYS A 164 15.86 13.76 1.88
N PHE A 165 15.22 14.27 0.82
CA PHE A 165 15.67 15.46 0.11
C PHE A 165 15.80 16.67 1.03
N PHE A 166 14.73 17.05 1.75
CA PHE A 166 14.77 18.21 2.66
C PHE A 166 15.76 18.05 3.81
N TYR A 167 15.91 16.84 4.34
CA TYR A 167 16.91 16.55 5.37
C TYR A 167 18.33 16.83 4.87
N ASN A 168 18.71 16.31 3.70
CA ASN A 168 20.03 16.50 3.14
C ASN A 168 20.31 17.97 2.77
N CYS A 169 19.29 18.69 2.27
CA CYS A 169 19.38 20.15 2.08
C CYS A 169 19.63 20.90 3.39
N SER A 170 18.92 20.54 4.48
CA SER A 170 19.12 21.14 5.80
C SER A 170 20.50 20.81 6.38
N LYS A 171 20.98 19.57 6.20
CA LYS A 171 22.33 19.14 6.61
C LYS A 171 23.39 19.95 5.86
N ALA A 172 23.27 20.09 4.53
CA ALA A 172 24.16 20.91 3.70
C ALA A 172 24.17 22.38 4.17
N HIS A 173 23.00 22.98 4.42
CA HIS A 173 22.88 24.35 4.90
C HIS A 173 23.61 24.57 6.23
N CYS A 174 23.46 23.63 7.18
CA CYS A 174 24.16 23.68 8.47
C CYS A 174 25.68 23.64 8.30
N LEU A 175 26.19 22.78 7.42
CA LEU A 175 27.62 22.62 7.16
C LEU A 175 28.21 23.82 6.41
N VAL A 176 27.48 24.42 5.47
CA VAL A 176 27.90 25.67 4.80
C VAL A 176 28.02 26.81 5.80
N ALA A 177 27.02 26.97 6.68
CA ALA A 177 27.04 28.02 7.69
C ALA A 177 28.24 27.88 8.63
N PHE A 178 28.60 26.65 8.99
CA PHE A 178 29.79 26.35 9.79
C PHE A 178 31.09 26.66 9.03
N ALA A 179 31.24 26.16 7.80
CA ALA A 179 32.42 26.42 6.97
C ALA A 179 32.64 27.92 6.74
N ALA A 180 31.56 28.67 6.51
CA ALA A 180 31.61 30.12 6.38
C ALA A 180 32.13 30.81 7.65
N LYS A 181 31.64 30.41 8.83
CA LYS A 181 32.10 30.96 10.12
C LYS A 181 33.60 30.70 10.35
N ASN A 182 34.07 29.49 10.06
CA ASN A 182 35.50 29.15 10.19
C ASN A 182 36.39 29.89 9.20
N SER A 183 35.91 30.16 7.98
CA SER A 183 36.68 30.88 6.95
C SER A 183 36.93 32.36 7.30
N THR A 184 36.11 32.95 8.17
CA THR A 184 36.24 34.37 8.57
C THR A 184 37.26 34.61 9.67
N ILE A 185 37.79 33.55 10.30
CA ILE A 185 38.87 33.67 11.28
C ILE A 185 40.12 34.09 10.50
N PRO A 186 40.63 35.33 10.68
CA PRO A 186 41.79 35.78 9.94
C PRO A 186 42.94 34.82 10.24
N GLN A 187 43.51 34.22 9.20
CA GLN A 187 44.82 33.60 9.34
C GLN A 187 45.78 34.74 9.65
N THR A 188 45.97 35.03 10.94
CA THR A 188 47.07 35.87 11.39
C THR A 188 48.33 35.11 11.03
N THR A 189 48.83 35.37 9.81
CA THR A 189 50.17 35.02 9.36
C THR A 189 51.12 35.82 10.24
N THR A 190 51.35 35.35 11.46
CA THR A 190 52.47 35.77 12.28
C THR A 190 53.72 35.26 11.61
N THR A 191 54.18 36.00 10.61
CA THR A 191 55.57 35.99 10.14
C THR A 191 56.42 36.66 11.20
N THR A 192 56.58 36.02 12.35
CA THR A 192 57.58 36.41 13.35
C THR A 192 58.76 35.46 13.25
N PRO A 193 59.99 35.99 13.10
CA PRO A 193 61.19 35.19 13.01
C PRO A 193 61.43 34.43 14.31
N ALA A 194 62.06 33.26 14.19
CA ALA A 194 62.40 32.33 15.25
C ALA A 194 62.95 33.02 16.49
N ASP A 195 62.16 33.05 17.56
CA ASP A 195 62.69 33.10 18.91
C ASP A 195 61.81 32.24 19.82
N ASP A 196 62.48 31.25 20.40
CA ASP A 196 61.93 30.20 21.24
C ASP A 196 61.19 30.78 22.45
N SER A 197 59.87 30.65 22.49
CA SER A 197 59.18 30.65 23.78
C SER A 197 58.01 29.68 23.80
N ILE A 198 58.06 28.84 24.84
CA ILE A 198 57.13 27.77 25.24
C ILE A 198 55.65 28.24 25.34
N TYR A 199 55.39 29.55 25.22
CA TYR A 199 54.06 30.14 25.26
C TYR A 199 53.21 29.94 23.99
N SER A 200 53.80 29.61 22.83
CA SER A 200 53.03 29.35 21.60
C SER A 200 52.31 27.99 21.62
N VAL A 201 52.82 27.02 22.38
CA VAL A 201 52.19 25.69 22.54
C VAL A 201 50.96 25.78 23.44
N ALA A 202 51.02 26.53 24.55
CA ALA A 202 49.88 26.73 25.44
C ALA A 202 48.72 27.52 24.79
N LEU A 203 49.03 28.46 23.87
CA LEU A 203 47.98 29.16 23.11
C LEU A 203 47.35 28.27 22.02
N SER A 204 48.09 27.26 21.53
CA SER A 204 47.55 26.25 20.62
C SER A 204 46.65 25.24 21.35
N GLU A 205 46.95 24.92 22.61
CA GLU A 205 46.13 24.06 23.47
C GLU A 205 44.84 24.78 23.94
N MET A 206 44.89 26.06 24.30
CA MET A 206 43.67 26.84 24.60
C MET A 206 42.78 27.09 23.36
N ARG A 207 43.35 26.99 22.15
CA ARG A 207 42.54 26.97 20.91
C ARG A 207 41.86 25.62 20.70
N ALA A 208 42.46 24.51 21.15
CA ALA A 208 41.87 23.18 21.03
C ALA A 208 40.59 23.03 21.88
N GLU A 209 40.49 23.71 23.03
CA GLU A 209 39.26 23.68 23.85
C GLU A 209 38.07 24.39 23.16
N ASN A 210 38.31 25.49 22.43
CA ASN A 210 37.24 26.22 21.73
C ASN A 210 36.78 25.53 20.44
N VAL A 211 37.68 24.80 19.75
CA VAL A 211 37.32 24.05 18.53
C VAL A 211 36.33 22.93 18.86
N GLY A 212 36.48 22.30 20.04
CA GLY A 212 35.57 21.25 20.49
C GLY A 212 34.13 21.73 20.72
N GLU A 213 33.92 22.95 21.21
CA GLU A 213 32.58 23.45 21.52
C GLU A 213 31.73 23.72 20.26
N GLU A 214 32.35 24.26 19.21
CA GLU A 214 31.63 24.55 17.96
C GLU A 214 31.24 23.27 17.19
N ASP A 215 32.14 22.29 17.15
CA ASP A 215 31.85 20.97 16.56
C ASP A 215 30.73 20.25 17.31
N VAL A 216 30.75 20.29 18.64
CA VAL A 216 29.65 19.78 19.48
C VAL A 216 28.35 20.50 19.17
N GLN A 217 28.36 21.82 19.00
CA GLN A 217 27.16 22.59 18.66
C GLN A 217 26.60 22.20 17.29
N ASN A 218 27.44 21.99 16.28
CA ASN A 218 26.99 21.58 14.95
C ASN A 218 26.45 20.16 14.93
N ASN A 219 27.10 19.24 15.65
CA ASN A 219 26.59 17.88 15.83
C ASN A 219 25.21 17.90 16.48
N ARG A 220 24.99 18.75 17.49
CA ARG A 220 23.66 18.95 18.07
C ARG A 220 22.65 19.48 17.04
N LYS A 221 23.01 20.46 16.21
CA LYS A 221 22.12 20.98 15.15
C LYS A 221 21.71 19.88 14.16
N ILE A 222 22.66 19.09 13.67
CA ILE A 222 22.39 17.97 12.76
C ILE A 222 21.52 16.92 13.43
N LEU A 223 21.76 16.64 14.71
CA LEU A 223 20.94 15.71 15.49
C LEU A 223 19.51 16.22 15.67
N THR A 224 19.32 17.50 15.98
CA THR A 224 18.00 18.15 16.05
C THR A 224 17.25 18.05 14.72
N LEU A 225 17.93 18.32 13.58
CA LEU A 225 17.34 18.12 12.25
C LEU A 225 16.91 16.66 12.03
N SER A 226 17.74 15.70 12.48
CA SER A 226 17.46 14.26 12.37
C SER A 226 16.26 13.84 13.21
N VAL A 227 16.06 14.43 14.39
CA VAL A 227 14.88 14.21 15.25
C VAL A 227 13.60 14.65 14.55
N VAL A 228 13.55 15.90 14.07
CA VAL A 228 12.38 16.43 13.36
C VAL A 228 12.10 15.61 12.11
N PHE A 229 13.15 15.17 11.44
CA PHE A 229 13.02 14.36 10.26
C PHE A 229 12.40 12.98 10.50
N ALA A 230 12.95 12.24 11.45
CA ALA A 230 12.43 10.93 11.83
C ALA A 230 10.99 11.05 12.33
N PHE A 231 10.69 12.11 13.08
CA PHE A 231 9.33 12.46 13.49
C PHE A 231 8.39 12.55 12.28
N LEU A 232 8.71 13.35 11.25
CA LEU A 232 7.84 13.54 10.09
C LEU A 232 7.59 12.25 9.28
N ILE A 233 8.60 11.41 9.10
CA ILE A 233 8.41 10.10 8.45
C ILE A 233 7.51 9.21 9.31
N LYS A 234 7.78 9.12 10.62
CA LYS A 234 6.94 8.36 11.56
C LYS A 234 5.50 8.91 11.58
N SER A 235 5.29 10.22 11.47
CA SER A 235 3.98 10.85 11.36
C SER A 235 3.24 10.48 10.09
N ASN A 236 3.92 10.42 8.94
CA ASN A 236 3.30 9.97 7.69
C ASN A 236 2.88 8.50 7.77
N LEU A 237 3.72 7.66 8.39
CA LEU A 237 3.39 6.26 8.63
C LEU A 237 2.17 6.13 9.55
N LEU A 238 2.16 6.87 10.66
CA LEU A 238 1.04 6.98 11.59
C LEU A 238 -0.25 7.41 10.86
N LEU A 239 -0.18 8.48 10.08
CA LEU A 239 -1.33 9.03 9.35
C LEU A 239 -1.91 8.00 8.38
N ALA A 240 -1.05 7.25 7.70
CA ALA A 240 -1.47 6.17 6.80
C ALA A 240 -2.28 5.08 7.52
N TYR A 241 -1.81 4.65 8.69
CA TYR A 241 -2.52 3.67 9.53
C TYR A 241 -3.83 4.23 10.11
N CYS A 242 -3.82 5.48 10.61
CA CYS A 242 -5.03 6.18 11.06
C CYS A 242 -6.10 6.18 9.96
N CYS A 243 -5.71 6.56 8.74
CA CYS A 243 -6.63 6.62 7.61
C CYS A 243 -7.18 5.24 7.25
N ALA A 244 -6.34 4.20 7.26
CA ALA A 244 -6.77 2.83 7.00
C ALA A 244 -7.78 2.33 8.05
N GLY A 245 -7.45 2.46 9.34
CA GLY A 245 -8.31 2.03 10.45
C GLY A 245 -9.64 2.79 10.48
N PHE A 246 -9.60 4.12 10.34
CA PHE A 246 -10.82 4.94 10.30
C PHE A 246 -11.68 4.63 9.08
N SER A 247 -11.08 4.40 7.91
CA SER A 247 -11.81 4.01 6.70
C SER A 247 -12.55 2.69 6.89
N LYS A 248 -11.93 1.69 7.54
CA LYS A 248 -12.57 0.40 7.84
C LYS A 248 -13.72 0.57 8.84
N LEU A 249 -13.53 1.36 9.90
CA LEU A 249 -14.57 1.61 10.88
C LEU A 249 -15.76 2.37 10.27
N LYS A 250 -15.48 3.49 9.58
CA LYS A 250 -16.50 4.29 8.88
C LYS A 250 -17.29 3.45 7.88
N THR A 251 -16.60 2.64 7.07
CA THR A 251 -17.25 1.74 6.10
C THR A 251 -18.06 0.66 6.80
N SER A 252 -17.59 0.16 7.95
CA SER A 252 -18.32 -0.83 8.74
C SER A 252 -19.66 -0.28 9.23
N VAL A 253 -19.62 0.92 9.82
CA VAL A 253 -20.81 1.62 10.31
C VAL A 253 -21.74 1.95 9.16
N LYS A 254 -21.24 2.58 8.09
CA LYS A 254 -22.05 3.00 6.94
C LYS A 254 -22.76 1.84 6.25
N ARG A 255 -22.13 0.66 6.18
CA ARG A 255 -22.69 -0.52 5.51
C ARG A 255 -23.41 -1.49 6.45
N GLY A 256 -23.46 -1.21 7.75
CA GLY A 256 -24.01 -2.12 8.76
C GLY A 256 -23.30 -3.48 8.79
N ARG A 257 -21.98 -3.51 8.52
CA ARG A 257 -21.19 -4.75 8.43
C ARG A 257 -19.85 -4.61 9.10
N SER A 258 -19.42 -5.63 9.81
CA SER A 258 -18.12 -5.60 10.46
C SER A 258 -17.02 -6.10 9.53
N TRP A 259 -15.97 -5.29 9.34
CA TRP A 259 -14.70 -5.75 8.78
C TRP A 259 -14.07 -6.92 9.56
N MET A 260 -14.46 -7.10 10.82
CA MET A 260 -13.94 -8.13 11.71
C MET A 260 -14.61 -9.50 11.51
N ASP A 261 -15.64 -9.62 10.65
CA ASP A 261 -16.40 -10.87 10.50
C ASP A 261 -15.71 -11.94 9.62
N GLY A 262 -14.56 -11.62 9.04
CA GLY A 262 -13.75 -12.54 8.23
C GLY A 262 -14.14 -12.60 6.75
N SER A 263 -15.32 -12.08 6.36
CA SER A 263 -15.84 -12.20 4.98
C SER A 263 -14.94 -11.51 3.95
N THR A 264 -14.41 -10.34 4.30
CA THR A 264 -13.56 -9.55 3.39
C THR A 264 -12.21 -10.23 3.18
N LEU A 265 -11.59 -10.72 4.27
CA LEU A 265 -10.35 -11.48 4.18
C LEU A 265 -10.55 -12.77 3.38
N GLN A 266 -11.65 -13.49 3.60
CA GLN A 266 -12.00 -14.69 2.82
C GLN A 266 -12.12 -14.38 1.33
N ALA A 267 -12.82 -13.29 0.98
CA ALA A 267 -12.96 -12.88 -0.41
C ALA A 267 -11.61 -12.50 -1.04
N CYS A 268 -10.71 -11.83 -0.31
CA CYS A 268 -9.37 -11.52 -0.78
C CYS A 268 -8.49 -12.77 -0.97
N ILE A 269 -8.57 -13.75 -0.07
CA ILE A 269 -7.85 -15.03 -0.20
C ILE A 269 -8.40 -15.82 -1.39
N PHE A 270 -9.72 -15.84 -1.57
CA PHE A 270 -10.34 -16.49 -2.72
C PHE A 270 -9.91 -15.85 -4.04
N GLU A 271 -9.89 -14.51 -4.10
CA GLU A 271 -9.38 -13.76 -5.25
C GLU A 271 -7.90 -14.13 -5.52
N ALA A 272 -7.06 -14.19 -4.48
CA ALA A 272 -5.66 -14.60 -4.60
C ALA A 272 -5.49 -16.02 -5.17
N LEU A 273 -6.25 -16.99 -4.67
CA LEU A 273 -6.28 -18.38 -5.15
C LEU A 273 -6.79 -18.49 -6.59
N SER A 274 -7.75 -17.64 -6.98
CA SER A 274 -8.28 -17.63 -8.35
C SER A 274 -7.20 -17.27 -9.37
N LEU A 275 -6.26 -16.41 -8.98
CA LEU A 275 -5.17 -15.88 -9.80
C LEU A 275 -3.92 -16.77 -9.81
N SER A 276 -3.50 -17.30 -8.66
CA SER A 276 -2.20 -17.99 -8.50
C SER A 276 -2.11 -19.35 -9.20
N LYS A 277 -3.19 -20.14 -9.18
CA LYS A 277 -3.18 -21.53 -9.70
C LYS A 277 -3.08 -21.66 -11.23
N ASN A 278 -3.27 -20.57 -11.98
CA ASN A 278 -3.23 -20.61 -13.44
C ASN A 278 -1.84 -21.01 -13.97
N ALA A 279 -0.77 -20.61 -13.27
CA ALA A 279 0.60 -20.92 -13.66
C ALA A 279 0.95 -22.41 -13.47
N ALA A 280 0.52 -22.99 -12.33
CA ALA A 280 0.79 -24.39 -12.01
C ALA A 280 0.15 -25.37 -13.00
N ILE A 281 -1.08 -25.10 -13.41
CA ILE A 281 -1.79 -25.96 -14.36
C ILE A 281 -1.13 -25.89 -15.74
N ARG A 282 -0.66 -24.71 -16.17
CA ARG A 282 0.05 -24.56 -17.44
C ARG A 282 1.31 -25.42 -17.50
N ALA A 283 2.12 -25.42 -16.45
CA ALA A 283 3.35 -26.21 -16.41
C ALA A 283 3.09 -27.72 -16.57
N ASN A 284 1.87 -28.18 -16.26
CA ASN A 284 1.47 -29.58 -16.31
C ASN A 284 0.52 -29.91 -17.48
N MET A 285 0.05 -28.92 -18.26
CA MET A 285 -0.72 -29.23 -19.46
C MET A 285 0.24 -29.79 -20.51
N PRO A 286 -0.09 -30.95 -21.13
CA PRO A 286 0.67 -31.41 -22.28
C PRO A 286 0.64 -30.27 -23.29
N VAL A 287 1.81 -29.78 -23.69
CA VAL A 287 1.94 -28.80 -24.77
C VAL A 287 1.15 -29.39 -25.93
N ALA A 288 0.01 -28.77 -26.26
CA ALA A 288 -0.83 -29.25 -27.34
C ALA A 288 0.11 -29.45 -28.53
N PRO A 289 0.16 -30.66 -29.12
CA PRO A 289 1.14 -30.98 -30.15
C PRO A 289 1.06 -29.86 -31.17
N ALA A 290 2.12 -29.04 -31.25
CA ALA A 290 2.15 -27.84 -32.06
C ALA A 290 1.67 -28.26 -33.44
N ARG A 291 0.51 -27.73 -33.88
CA ARG A 291 -0.28 -28.19 -35.03
C ARG A 291 0.62 -28.96 -35.99
N VAL A 292 0.64 -30.28 -35.83
CA VAL A 292 1.59 -31.11 -36.56
C VAL A 292 1.34 -30.92 -38.05
N ASP A 293 0.12 -30.58 -38.44
CA ASP A 293 -0.27 -30.19 -39.80
C ASP A 293 0.61 -29.09 -40.44
N GLU A 294 1.11 -28.08 -39.70
CA GLU A 294 1.97 -27.02 -40.28
C GLU A 294 3.45 -27.45 -40.45
N LEU A 295 3.92 -28.38 -39.62
CA LEU A 295 5.25 -28.99 -39.78
C LEU A 295 5.21 -30.22 -40.71
N GLN A 296 4.08 -30.90 -40.78
CA GLN A 296 3.83 -32.06 -41.63
C GLN A 296 3.61 -31.61 -43.08
N GLU A 297 3.04 -30.42 -43.34
CA GLU A 297 3.09 -29.79 -44.67
C GLU A 297 4.51 -29.34 -45.07
N ARG A 298 5.41 -29.06 -44.12
CA ARG A 298 6.83 -28.80 -44.41
C ARG A 298 7.64 -30.08 -44.61
N GLU A 299 7.35 -31.16 -43.89
CA GLU A 299 8.01 -32.47 -44.04
C GLU A 299 7.49 -33.27 -45.24
N ILE A 300 6.23 -33.10 -45.66
CA ILE A 300 5.70 -33.72 -46.90
C ILE A 300 6.38 -33.13 -48.16
N ASN A 301 7.00 -31.95 -48.05
CA ASN A 301 7.76 -31.33 -49.14
C ASN A 301 9.28 -31.58 -49.08
N SER A 302 9.79 -32.39 -48.14
CA SER A 302 11.18 -32.85 -48.17
C SER A 302 11.22 -34.32 -48.64
N GLU A 303 11.64 -34.54 -49.89
CA GLU A 303 11.64 -35.86 -50.56
C GLU A 303 12.66 -36.89 -50.02
N ASP A 304 13.44 -36.58 -48.99
CA ASP A 304 14.50 -37.46 -48.51
C ASP A 304 14.19 -38.06 -47.13
N GLY A 305 13.99 -39.39 -47.08
CA GLY A 305 14.29 -40.16 -45.85
C GLY A 305 13.24 -41.15 -45.36
N ALA A 306 12.88 -42.15 -46.17
CA ALA A 306 12.17 -43.33 -45.71
C ALA A 306 13.12 -44.35 -45.05
N THR A 307 13.28 -44.38 -43.71
CA THR A 307 13.74 -45.62 -43.02
C THR A 307 13.64 -45.73 -41.47
N THR A 308 13.10 -44.80 -40.68
CA THR A 308 13.16 -44.92 -39.19
C THR A 308 11.85 -44.59 -38.42
N ARG A 309 10.68 -44.94 -38.97
CA ARG A 309 9.38 -44.50 -38.42
C ARG A 309 8.71 -45.41 -37.36
N ASN A 310 9.26 -46.57 -37.02
CA ASN A 310 8.50 -47.60 -36.28
C ASN A 310 8.76 -47.74 -34.76
N GLU A 311 9.76 -47.07 -34.16
CA GLU A 311 10.03 -47.26 -32.72
C GLU A 311 9.54 -46.11 -31.81
N THR A 312 9.35 -44.91 -32.33
CA THR A 312 9.00 -43.74 -31.48
C THR A 312 7.51 -43.72 -31.09
N SER A 313 6.62 -44.29 -31.91
CA SER A 313 5.17 -44.31 -31.61
C SER A 313 4.74 -45.31 -30.53
N ARG A 314 5.61 -46.25 -30.10
CA ARG A 314 5.23 -47.26 -29.09
C ARG A 314 5.46 -46.85 -27.63
N ARG A 315 6.10 -45.71 -27.36
CA ARG A 315 6.40 -45.23 -25.99
C ARG A 315 5.39 -44.21 -25.42
N LEU A 316 4.37 -43.80 -26.17
CA LEU A 316 3.42 -42.76 -25.73
C LEU A 316 2.12 -43.28 -25.12
N ASN A 317 1.91 -44.59 -25.02
CA ASN A 317 0.64 -45.19 -24.56
C ASN A 317 0.78 -46.01 -23.27
N THR A 318 1.39 -45.45 -22.22
CA THR A 318 1.26 -46.00 -20.86
C THR A 318 0.21 -45.20 -20.08
N PRO A 319 -1.02 -45.70 -19.93
CA PRO A 319 -2.01 -45.12 -19.03
C PRO A 319 -1.63 -45.50 -17.59
N GLY A 320 -0.90 -44.63 -16.90
CA GLY A 320 -0.50 -44.94 -15.53
C GLY A 320 0.04 -43.72 -14.79
N ASN A 321 -0.61 -43.40 -13.67
CA ASN A 321 -0.25 -42.40 -12.66
C ASN A 321 -0.47 -40.91 -13.02
N THR A 322 -1.72 -40.47 -12.86
CA THR A 322 -2.09 -39.06 -12.57
C THR A 322 -1.71 -38.63 -11.15
N THR A 323 -0.70 -39.24 -10.54
CA THR A 323 -0.23 -38.89 -9.20
C THR A 323 0.62 -37.63 -9.26
N THR A 324 0.06 -36.57 -8.69
CA THR A 324 0.71 -35.36 -8.19
C THR A 324 1.12 -34.29 -9.20
N CYS A 325 0.10 -33.62 -9.77
CA CYS A 325 0.16 -32.22 -10.26
C CYS A 325 0.55 -31.20 -9.14
N CYS A 326 1.02 -31.67 -7.98
CA CYS A 326 1.04 -30.96 -6.70
C CYS A 326 2.37 -30.26 -6.38
N ASN A 327 3.35 -30.26 -7.29
CA ASN A 327 4.71 -29.81 -7.01
C ASN A 327 5.14 -28.55 -7.77
N VAL A 328 4.26 -27.91 -8.56
CA VAL A 328 4.63 -26.59 -9.10
C VAL A 328 4.57 -25.60 -7.94
N PRO A 329 5.70 -24.98 -7.56
CA PRO A 329 5.71 -24.07 -6.42
C PRO A 329 4.76 -22.91 -6.68
N ASN A 330 3.90 -22.60 -5.70
CA ASN A 330 3.20 -21.33 -5.72
C ASN A 330 4.23 -20.21 -5.51
N TYR A 331 4.07 -19.07 -6.17
CA TYR A 331 5.00 -17.94 -6.06
C TYR A 331 4.33 -16.80 -5.32
N THR A 332 4.99 -16.32 -4.26
CA THR A 332 4.65 -15.04 -3.65
C THR A 332 5.91 -14.17 -3.63
N PHE A 333 5.82 -12.91 -4.04
CA PHE A 333 6.97 -11.98 -4.24
C PHE A 333 8.01 -12.41 -5.26
N GLY A 334 7.63 -13.14 -6.31
CA GLY A 334 8.57 -13.61 -7.33
C GLY A 334 9.54 -14.64 -6.77
N VAL A 335 9.29 -15.06 -5.52
CA VAL A 335 9.99 -16.10 -4.80
C VAL A 335 9.03 -17.29 -4.69
N PRO A 336 9.51 -18.53 -4.91
CA PRO A 336 8.75 -19.71 -4.56
C PRO A 336 8.32 -19.65 -3.09
N THR A 337 7.02 -19.61 -2.84
CA THR A 337 6.41 -19.78 -1.53
C THR A 337 5.66 -21.11 -1.54
N PRO A 338 6.37 -22.24 -1.39
CA PRO A 338 5.72 -23.53 -1.38
C PRO A 338 4.64 -23.54 -0.29
N PHE A 339 3.54 -24.24 -0.56
CA PHE A 339 2.41 -24.39 0.36
C PHE A 339 1.55 -23.15 0.62
N SER A 340 1.85 -21.97 0.06
CA SER A 340 1.01 -20.80 0.31
C SER A 340 -0.41 -20.97 -0.25
N ASP A 341 -0.57 -21.66 -1.38
CA ASP A 341 -1.87 -22.06 -1.93
C ASP A 341 -2.62 -23.01 -1.00
N ARG A 342 -1.96 -24.05 -0.47
CA ARG A 342 -2.55 -24.99 0.49
C ARG A 342 -2.93 -24.31 1.80
N LEU A 343 -2.10 -23.38 2.27
CA LEU A 343 -2.38 -22.56 3.44
C LEU A 343 -3.59 -21.66 3.20
N GLN A 344 -3.65 -20.99 2.05
CA GLN A 344 -4.78 -20.16 1.64
C GLN A 344 -6.08 -20.97 1.59
N GLU A 345 -6.06 -22.15 0.94
CA GLU A 345 -7.22 -23.06 0.88
C GLU A 345 -7.65 -23.55 2.26
N TRP A 346 -6.68 -23.93 3.10
CA TRP A 346 -6.94 -24.36 4.47
C TRP A 346 -7.57 -23.22 5.27
N ILE A 347 -7.04 -22.00 5.21
CA ILE A 347 -7.60 -20.85 5.94
C ILE A 347 -8.99 -20.47 5.43
N LEU A 348 -9.25 -20.60 4.13
CA LEU A 348 -10.49 -20.17 3.51
C LEU A 348 -11.73 -20.85 4.11
N ASP A 349 -11.59 -22.09 4.60
CA ASP A 349 -12.67 -22.84 5.25
C ASP A 349 -12.68 -22.74 6.80
N LYS A 350 -11.72 -22.01 7.41
CA LYS A 350 -11.63 -21.77 8.85
C LYS A 350 -12.18 -20.40 9.23
N VAL A 351 -13.52 -20.30 9.29
CA VAL A 351 -14.23 -19.06 9.63
C VAL A 351 -13.73 -18.41 10.93
N LEU A 352 -13.46 -19.20 11.97
CA LEU A 352 -12.97 -18.66 13.25
C LEU A 352 -11.59 -18.02 13.10
N LEU A 353 -10.69 -18.64 12.32
CA LEU A 353 -9.37 -18.12 12.06
C LEU A 353 -9.42 -16.86 11.18
N LEU A 354 -10.28 -16.85 10.16
CA LEU A 354 -10.53 -15.67 9.32
C LEU A 354 -11.05 -14.48 10.13
N ARG A 355 -11.97 -14.72 11.07
CA ARG A 355 -12.45 -13.70 12.01
C ARG A 355 -11.34 -13.21 12.90
N LEU A 356 -10.61 -14.12 13.54
CA LEU A 356 -9.51 -13.75 14.43
C LEU A 356 -8.46 -12.92 13.69
N ALA A 357 -8.04 -13.35 12.50
CA ALA A 357 -7.10 -12.61 11.65
C ALA A 357 -7.65 -11.23 11.23
N SER A 358 -8.95 -11.13 10.94
CA SER A 358 -9.60 -9.86 10.59
C SER A 358 -9.71 -8.92 11.79
N VAL A 359 -10.07 -9.44 12.97
CA VAL A 359 -10.04 -8.72 14.25
C VAL A 359 -8.62 -8.19 14.49
N ILE A 360 -7.61 -9.06 14.46
CA ILE A 360 -6.20 -8.67 14.66
C ILE A 360 -5.78 -7.61 13.65
N SER A 361 -6.12 -7.75 12.37
CA SER A 361 -5.82 -6.74 11.34
C SER A 361 -6.45 -5.38 11.63
N VAL A 362 -7.75 -5.35 11.94
CA VAL A 362 -8.47 -4.10 12.24
C VAL A 362 -7.93 -3.47 13.52
N TRP A 363 -7.72 -4.26 14.57
CA TRP A 363 -7.13 -3.80 15.82
C TRP A 363 -5.71 -3.31 15.64
N PHE A 364 -4.86 -4.02 14.90
CA PHE A 364 -3.49 -3.57 14.63
C PHE A 364 -3.48 -2.21 13.94
N GLU A 365 -4.31 -2.00 12.92
CA GLU A 365 -4.40 -0.70 12.25
C GLU A 365 -5.02 0.40 13.12
N PHE A 366 -6.00 0.05 13.96
CA PHE A 366 -6.65 0.98 14.87
C PHE A 366 -5.77 1.35 16.08
N LEU A 367 -4.96 0.40 16.57
CA LEU A 367 -4.02 0.57 17.68
C LEU A 367 -2.66 1.07 17.21
N ALA A 368 -2.30 0.91 15.94
CA ALA A 368 -1.07 1.48 15.38
C ALA A 368 -0.89 2.94 15.78
N PRO A 369 -1.95 3.79 15.72
CA PRO A 369 -1.90 5.12 16.30
C PRO A 369 -1.56 5.16 17.78
N LEU A 370 -2.19 4.35 18.62
CA LEU A 370 -1.90 4.33 20.06
C LEU A 370 -0.50 3.79 20.40
N ILE A 371 0.10 2.97 19.53
CA ILE A 371 1.47 2.45 19.70
C ILE A 371 2.49 3.48 19.20
N LEU A 372 2.17 4.16 18.11
CA LEU A 372 3.03 5.17 17.53
C LEU A 372 2.95 6.49 18.32
N LEU A 373 1.77 6.93 18.77
CA LEU A 373 1.52 8.18 19.51
C LEU A 373 2.40 8.39 20.75
N PRO A 374 2.76 7.38 21.56
CA PRO A 374 3.75 7.53 22.61
C PRO A 374 5.11 8.05 22.10
N ASN A 375 5.53 7.71 20.88
CA ASN A 375 6.68 8.36 20.23
C ASN A 375 6.49 9.85 19.95
N PHE A 376 5.30 10.38 20.17
CA PHE A 376 4.94 11.78 20.01
C PHE A 376 4.65 12.44 21.37
N PHE A 377 4.13 11.68 22.35
CA PHE A 377 3.73 12.19 23.67
C PHE A 377 4.76 11.99 24.78
N PHE A 378 5.61 10.96 24.73
CA PHE A 378 6.81 10.92 25.61
C PHE A 378 7.76 12.09 25.34
N TRP A 379 7.56 12.79 24.21
CA TRP A 379 8.22 14.05 23.85
C TRP A 379 7.52 15.31 24.37
N VAL A 380 6.35 15.15 24.98
CA VAL A 380 5.46 16.23 25.43
C VAL A 380 5.33 16.25 26.95
N ILE A 381 5.45 15.08 27.60
CA ILE A 381 5.35 14.99 29.06
C ILE A 381 6.65 15.47 29.69
N ASP A 382 6.53 16.68 30.21
CA ASP A 382 7.55 17.47 30.85
C ASP A 382 8.11 16.77 32.11
N VAL A 383 9.39 16.41 32.08
CA VAL A 383 10.12 16.02 33.30
C VAL A 383 10.33 17.24 34.23
N SER A 384 10.01 18.47 33.79
CA SER A 384 10.11 19.67 34.64
C SER A 384 9.07 19.75 35.77
N THR A 385 8.06 18.87 35.80
CA THR A 385 7.09 18.86 36.91
C THR A 385 7.56 18.08 38.14
N SER A 386 8.83 17.67 38.23
CA SER A 386 9.45 17.52 39.54
C SER A 386 9.95 18.91 39.95
N PRO A 387 9.18 19.71 40.70
CA PRO A 387 9.75 20.84 41.38
C PRO A 387 10.85 20.27 42.28
N LEU A 388 12.10 20.49 41.88
CA LEU A 388 13.18 20.69 42.82
C LEU A 388 12.76 21.86 43.72
N LEU A 389 11.89 21.55 44.69
CA LEU A 389 11.95 22.13 46.01
C LEU A 389 13.32 21.72 46.56
N LEU A 390 14.37 22.41 46.11
CA LEU A 390 15.55 22.57 46.92
C LEU A 390 15.08 23.42 48.10
N PRO A 391 15.01 22.88 49.32
CA PRO A 391 15.06 23.77 50.47
C PRO A 391 16.41 24.47 50.39
N GLU A 392 16.42 25.80 50.37
CA GLU A 392 17.63 26.63 50.41
C GLU A 392 18.42 26.52 51.74
N ASP A 393 18.16 25.52 52.58
CA ASP A 393 18.68 25.47 53.94
C ASP A 393 19.80 24.43 54.13
N GLU A 394 20.99 25.02 54.23
CA GLU A 394 22.22 24.61 54.93
C GLU A 394 23.16 23.52 54.38
N PRO A 395 24.47 23.83 54.29
CA PRO A 395 25.53 22.89 53.93
C PRO A 395 25.91 22.02 55.14
N SER A 396 25.19 20.93 55.37
CA SER A 396 25.68 19.85 56.25
C SER A 396 26.52 18.84 55.45
N GLN A 397 27.80 18.74 55.83
CA GLN A 397 28.80 17.85 55.26
C GLN A 397 28.49 16.37 55.56
N SER A 398 27.66 15.74 54.73
CA SER A 398 27.70 14.29 54.52
C SER A 398 26.96 13.96 53.23
N SER A 399 27.66 14.00 52.09
CA SER A 399 27.09 13.71 50.77
C SER A 399 26.41 12.33 50.77
N PRO A 400 25.07 12.26 50.76
CA PRO A 400 24.40 11.01 50.45
C PRO A 400 24.65 10.74 48.96
N ALA A 401 25.06 9.52 48.63
CA ALA A 401 25.16 9.08 47.25
C ALA A 401 23.84 9.41 46.53
N LEU A 402 23.91 10.27 45.50
CA LEU A 402 22.76 10.63 44.68
C LEU A 402 22.11 9.34 44.14
N PRO A 403 20.78 9.18 44.28
CA PRO A 403 20.08 8.00 43.81
C PRO A 403 20.07 8.01 42.28
N HIS A 404 21.10 7.42 41.67
CA HIS A 404 21.23 7.23 40.23
C HIS A 404 20.26 6.17 39.65
N GLU A 405 19.34 5.60 40.44
CA GLU A 405 18.64 4.36 40.07
C GLU A 405 17.28 4.53 39.37
N GLU A 406 16.57 5.66 39.50
CA GLU A 406 15.15 5.70 39.06
C GLU A 406 14.91 6.07 37.59
N MET A 407 15.93 6.51 36.83
CA MET A 407 15.75 7.04 35.47
C MET A 407 15.82 5.98 34.35
N THR A 408 15.70 4.69 34.67
CA THR A 408 16.02 3.58 33.74
C THR A 408 14.84 2.94 33.02
N THR A 409 13.58 3.24 33.36
CA THR A 409 12.43 2.43 32.90
C THR A 409 11.76 2.92 31.61
N GLU A 410 11.85 4.21 31.25
CA GLU A 410 11.10 4.78 30.12
C GLU A 410 11.73 4.49 28.74
N VAL A 411 13.05 4.61 28.63
CA VAL A 411 13.78 4.35 27.37
C VAL A 411 13.54 2.92 26.84
N PRO A 412 13.61 1.86 27.68
CA PRO A 412 13.25 0.50 27.24
C PRO A 412 11.84 0.37 26.69
N VAL A 413 10.86 1.12 27.23
CA VAL A 413 9.46 1.07 26.78
C VAL A 413 9.33 1.66 25.38
N LEU A 414 9.93 2.84 25.12
CA LEU A 414 9.89 3.47 23.80
C LEU A 414 10.53 2.59 22.73
N LEU A 415 11.69 2.01 23.03
CA LEU A 415 12.35 1.04 22.16
C LEU A 415 11.43 -0.16 21.94
N LEU A 416 10.89 -0.76 23.01
CA LEU A 416 9.97 -1.90 22.87
C LEU A 416 8.77 -1.59 21.97
N LEU A 417 8.18 -0.39 22.07
CA LEU A 417 7.08 0.05 21.21
C LEU A 417 7.52 0.19 19.75
N ASN A 418 8.65 0.82 19.48
CA ASN A 418 9.18 1.01 18.13
C ASN A 418 9.56 -0.30 17.45
N TYR A 419 10.33 -1.15 18.13
CA TYR A 419 10.73 -2.46 17.63
C TYR A 419 9.54 -3.41 17.54
N GLY A 420 8.66 -3.39 18.54
CA GLY A 420 7.41 -4.15 18.52
C GLY A 420 6.55 -3.75 17.31
N PHE A 421 6.40 -2.46 17.05
CA PHE A 421 5.65 -1.99 15.89
C PHE A 421 6.35 -2.33 14.56
N PHE A 422 7.68 -2.23 14.49
CA PHE A 422 8.46 -2.67 13.32
C PHE A 422 8.20 -4.15 13.00
N VAL A 423 8.36 -5.04 13.98
CA VAL A 423 8.15 -6.47 13.80
C VAL A 423 6.69 -6.78 13.46
N CYS A 424 5.74 -6.23 14.22
CA CYS A 424 4.31 -6.44 13.98
C CYS A 424 3.88 -5.89 12.61
N GLY A 425 4.36 -4.71 12.22
CA GLY A 425 4.09 -4.10 10.92
C GLY A 425 4.62 -4.92 9.75
N LEU A 426 5.84 -5.46 9.87
CA LEU A 426 6.41 -6.38 8.88
C LEU A 426 5.63 -7.70 8.80
N LEU A 427 5.33 -8.34 9.94
CA LEU A 427 4.57 -9.58 9.99
C LEU A 427 3.15 -9.39 9.45
N PHE A 428 2.51 -8.26 9.76
CA PHE A 428 1.20 -7.90 9.24
C PHE A 428 1.21 -7.81 7.72
N HIS A 429 2.17 -7.07 7.16
CA HIS A 429 2.31 -6.96 5.71
C HIS A 429 2.72 -8.27 5.05
N TYR A 430 3.55 -9.09 5.71
CA TYR A 430 3.88 -10.44 5.27
C TYR A 430 2.65 -11.37 5.27
N GLY A 431 1.74 -11.19 6.23
CA GLY A 431 0.46 -11.89 6.27
C GLY A 431 -0.46 -11.50 5.10
N ILE A 432 -0.57 -10.20 4.79
CA ILE A 432 -1.30 -9.72 3.60
C ILE A 432 -0.70 -10.34 2.34
N ALA A 433 0.62 -10.28 2.27
CA ALA A 433 1.43 -10.88 1.23
C ALA A 433 1.09 -12.37 1.01
N LEU A 434 1.22 -13.17 2.06
CA LEU A 434 1.04 -14.62 2.02
C LEU A 434 -0.42 -15.03 1.74
N LEU A 435 -1.39 -14.30 2.30
CA LEU A 435 -2.81 -14.69 2.23
C LEU A 435 -3.54 -14.07 1.05
N GLN A 436 -3.20 -12.85 0.67
CA GLN A 436 -3.92 -12.08 -0.35
C GLN A 436 -3.12 -11.91 -1.63
N ASN A 437 -1.87 -12.40 -1.67
CA ASN A 437 -0.96 -12.27 -2.80
C ASN A 437 -0.75 -10.80 -3.21
N VAL A 438 -0.69 -9.90 -2.22
CA VAL A 438 -0.45 -8.47 -2.40
C VAL A 438 0.88 -8.08 -1.76
N ASP A 439 1.79 -7.57 -2.58
CA ASP A 439 3.13 -7.16 -2.15
C ASP A 439 3.14 -5.78 -1.51
N PHE A 440 2.79 -5.70 -0.23
CA PHE A 440 3.10 -4.53 0.57
C PHE A 440 4.53 -4.55 1.11
N VAL A 441 5.09 -5.74 1.36
CA VAL A 441 6.39 -5.89 2.03
C VAL A 441 7.48 -5.18 1.24
N SER A 442 7.57 -5.37 -0.07
CA SER A 442 8.63 -4.76 -0.88
C SER A 442 8.61 -3.22 -0.89
N TRP A 443 7.45 -2.61 -0.65
CA TRP A 443 7.30 -1.16 -0.77
C TRP A 443 7.16 -0.46 0.59
N TRP A 444 6.66 -1.16 1.61
CA TRP A 444 6.51 -0.65 2.97
C TRP A 444 7.65 -1.01 3.90
N ALA A 445 8.24 -2.21 3.75
CA ALA A 445 9.33 -2.64 4.62
C ALA A 445 10.49 -1.64 4.65
N PRO A 446 10.95 -1.06 3.52
CA PRO A 446 12.01 -0.06 3.56
C PRO A 446 11.71 1.12 4.48
N VAL A 447 10.45 1.57 4.54
CA VAL A 447 10.03 2.71 5.37
C VAL A 447 9.98 2.33 6.85
N TYR A 448 9.64 1.08 7.19
CA TYR A 448 9.63 0.63 8.59
C TYR A 448 10.98 0.72 9.29
N PHE A 449 12.10 0.69 8.55
CA PHE A 449 13.42 0.83 9.14
C PHE A 449 13.61 2.15 9.90
N ILE A 450 12.79 3.19 9.64
CA ILE A 450 12.81 4.42 10.45
C ILE A 450 12.44 4.17 11.92
N LEU A 451 11.70 3.10 12.21
CA LEU A 451 11.35 2.71 13.57
C LEU A 451 12.53 2.07 14.31
N LEU A 452 13.53 1.57 13.58
CA LEU A 452 14.78 1.11 14.16
C LEU A 452 15.77 2.26 14.39
N THR A 453 15.46 3.46 13.88
CA THR A 453 16.20 4.68 14.18
C THR A 453 15.50 5.49 15.25
N ASP A 454 16.28 5.90 16.24
CA ASP A 454 15.83 6.84 17.28
C ASP A 454 16.88 7.94 17.47
N PRO A 455 16.98 8.90 16.54
CA PRO A 455 17.89 10.07 16.68
C PRO A 455 17.58 10.90 17.93
N ALA A 456 16.43 10.64 18.50
CA ALA A 456 15.78 11.41 19.50
C ALA A 456 16.21 10.88 20.88
N LEU A 457 16.32 9.55 21.03
CA LEU A 457 17.08 8.91 22.10
C LEU A 457 18.59 9.24 22.06
N ARG A 458 19.19 9.38 20.87
CA ARG A 458 20.59 9.86 20.76
C ARG A 458 20.74 11.28 21.31
N LEU A 459 19.79 12.16 20.97
CA LEU A 459 19.77 13.53 21.47
C LEU A 459 19.63 13.55 22.98
N TYR A 460 18.78 12.68 23.54
CA TYR A 460 18.62 12.51 24.99
C TYR A 460 19.95 12.23 25.68
N TYR A 461 20.68 11.21 25.25
CA TYR A 461 21.95 10.86 25.87
C TYR A 461 22.97 11.99 25.72
N ALA A 462 23.02 12.62 24.55
CA ALA A 462 23.90 13.76 24.30
C ALA A 462 23.57 14.99 25.18
N THR A 463 22.30 15.25 25.51
CA THR A 463 21.92 16.39 26.38
C THR A 463 22.04 16.07 27.86
N THR A 464 21.79 14.82 28.26
CA THR A 464 21.84 14.39 29.66
C THR A 464 23.25 14.42 30.22
N GLU A 465 24.26 14.06 29.41
CA GLU A 465 25.68 14.23 29.76
C GLU A 465 26.06 15.68 30.06
N LEU A 466 25.27 16.63 29.57
CA LEU A 466 25.51 18.08 29.70
C LEU A 466 24.53 18.77 30.66
N GLY A 467 23.73 17.99 31.40
CA GLY A 467 22.75 18.51 32.37
C GLY A 467 21.61 19.32 31.75
N ALA A 468 21.43 19.26 30.43
CA ALA A 468 20.38 20.02 29.74
C ALA A 468 19.06 19.23 29.73
N PRO A 469 17.91 19.90 29.96
CA PRO A 469 16.61 19.25 29.87
C PRO A 469 16.36 18.74 28.45
N PHE A 470 15.61 17.65 28.35
CA PHE A 470 15.27 17.08 27.07
C PHE A 470 14.37 18.02 26.26
N PRO A 471 14.73 18.37 25.02
CA PRO A 471 13.93 19.28 24.23
C PRO A 471 12.60 18.63 23.86
N HIS A 472 11.50 19.30 24.17
CA HIS A 472 10.18 18.90 23.67
C HIS A 472 10.24 18.84 22.14
N ILE A 473 9.47 17.97 21.48
CA ILE A 473 9.41 17.95 20.01
C ILE A 473 9.11 19.34 19.38
N PHE A 474 8.33 20.21 20.03
CA PHE A 474 8.12 21.58 19.57
C PHE A 474 9.41 22.40 19.67
N ASP A 475 10.21 22.25 20.72
CA ASP A 475 11.52 22.89 20.83
C ASP A 475 12.47 22.39 19.74
N ALA A 476 12.46 21.08 19.46
CA ALA A 476 13.24 20.52 18.36
C ALA A 476 12.79 21.07 16.99
N ILE A 477 11.49 21.26 16.78
CA ILE A 477 10.94 21.90 15.58
C ILE A 477 11.36 23.38 15.50
N VAL A 478 11.24 24.15 16.59
CA VAL A 478 11.66 25.56 16.65
C VAL A 478 13.15 25.68 16.38
N ALA A 479 13.97 24.84 17.01
CA ALA A 479 15.40 24.78 16.79
C ALA A 479 15.73 24.39 15.33
N ALA A 480 15.04 23.40 14.75
CA ALA A 480 15.22 23.03 13.35
C ALA A 480 14.82 24.17 12.38
N LEU A 481 13.80 24.96 12.71
CA LEU A 481 13.42 26.16 11.97
C LEU A 481 14.45 27.28 12.11
N GLN A 482 15.13 27.39 13.25
CA GLN A 482 16.24 28.33 13.43
C GLN A 482 17.50 27.88 12.66
N ILE A 483 17.78 26.58 12.62
CA ILE A 483 18.94 25.99 11.93
C ILE A 483 18.78 26.04 10.41
N SER A 484 17.61 25.67 9.90
CA SER A 484 17.32 25.53 8.47
C SER A 484 15.88 25.97 8.17
N PRO A 485 15.58 27.28 8.21
CA PRO A 485 14.21 27.79 8.16
C PRO A 485 13.45 27.36 6.91
N VAL A 486 14.09 27.47 5.74
CA VAL A 486 13.45 27.19 4.44
C VAL A 486 13.11 25.72 4.32
N PHE A 487 14.09 24.83 4.45
CA PHE A 487 13.89 23.40 4.19
C PHE A 487 13.06 22.72 5.30
N THR A 488 13.22 23.12 6.56
CA THR A 488 12.37 22.64 7.66
C THR A 488 10.91 23.08 7.45
N SER A 489 10.67 24.34 7.06
CA SER A 489 9.32 24.83 6.76
C SER A 489 8.68 24.08 5.59
N LEU A 490 9.43 23.85 4.51
CA LEU A 490 8.93 23.10 3.35
C LEU A 490 8.59 21.64 3.71
N SER A 491 9.41 20.99 4.54
CA SER A 491 9.16 19.64 5.03
C SER A 491 7.90 19.57 5.92
N LEU A 492 7.72 20.53 6.83
CA LEU A 492 6.52 20.64 7.67
C LEU A 492 5.26 20.95 6.86
N LEU A 493 5.35 21.88 5.91
CA LEU A 493 4.24 22.22 5.01
C LEU A 493 3.84 21.00 4.19
N TYR A 494 4.82 20.27 3.65
CA TYR A 494 4.57 19.04 2.92
C TYR A 494 3.84 18.00 3.79
N PHE A 495 4.28 17.75 5.03
CA PHE A 495 3.55 16.89 5.95
C PHE A 495 2.12 17.40 6.23
N LEU A 496 1.95 18.71 6.46
CA LEU A 496 0.64 19.31 6.69
C LEU A 496 -0.32 19.11 5.51
N THR A 497 0.17 19.15 4.26
CA THR A 497 -0.65 18.84 3.09
C THR A 497 -1.18 17.40 3.11
N HIS A 498 -0.42 16.44 3.63
CA HIS A 498 -0.89 15.06 3.82
C HIS A 498 -1.99 15.00 4.88
N VAL A 499 -1.82 15.68 6.01
CA VAL A 499 -2.84 15.73 7.08
C VAL A 499 -4.14 16.36 6.55
N ILE A 500 -4.06 17.48 5.85
CA ILE A 500 -5.22 18.17 5.26
C ILE A 500 -5.89 17.27 4.22
N ALA A 501 -5.11 16.68 3.29
CA ALA A 501 -5.67 15.80 2.28
C ALA A 501 -6.33 14.57 2.89
N ALA A 502 -5.71 13.95 3.89
CA ALA A 502 -6.30 12.85 4.65
C ALA A 502 -7.64 13.27 5.30
N ALA A 503 -7.69 14.41 5.99
CA ALA A 503 -8.91 14.93 6.59
C ALA A 503 -10.00 15.20 5.54
N CYS A 504 -9.66 15.82 4.41
CA CYS A 504 -10.59 16.10 3.31
C CYS A 504 -11.14 14.82 2.65
N ILE A 505 -10.32 13.78 2.49
CA ILE A 505 -10.75 12.49 1.96
C ILE A 505 -11.64 11.78 2.98
N GLN A 506 -11.24 11.74 4.26
CA GLN A 506 -11.99 11.05 5.32
C GLN A 506 -13.31 11.75 5.66
N SER A 507 -13.41 13.07 5.53
CA SER A 507 -14.68 13.80 5.70
C SER A 507 -15.64 13.57 4.54
N GLY A 508 -15.15 13.12 3.38
CA GLY A 508 -15.92 13.00 2.15
C GLY A 508 -16.04 14.32 1.38
N TYR A 509 -15.32 15.37 1.78
CA TYR A 509 -15.21 16.62 1.02
C TYR A 509 -14.60 16.38 -0.36
N LEU A 510 -13.55 15.55 -0.41
CA LEU A 510 -13.01 15.03 -1.66
C LEU A 510 -13.79 13.77 -2.07
N HIS A 511 -14.21 13.71 -3.35
CA HIS A 511 -15.00 12.61 -3.86
C HIS A 511 -14.31 11.26 -3.61
N PRO A 512 -14.96 10.30 -2.92
CA PRO A 512 -14.36 9.03 -2.54
C PRO A 512 -14.11 8.08 -3.73
N GLY A 513 -14.64 8.41 -4.91
CA GLY A 513 -14.39 7.66 -6.15
C GLY A 513 -13.07 7.98 -6.83
N ASN A 514 -12.40 9.08 -6.45
CA ASN A 514 -11.14 9.50 -7.04
C ASN A 514 -9.95 9.03 -6.19
N GLU A 515 -8.83 8.75 -6.84
CA GLU A 515 -7.57 8.47 -6.16
C GLU A 515 -6.72 9.73 -6.06
N TYR A 516 -6.14 9.99 -4.88
CA TYR A 516 -5.44 11.23 -4.56
C TYR A 516 -3.93 11.03 -4.35
N LEU A 517 -3.29 10.14 -5.11
CA LEU A 517 -1.93 9.69 -4.81
C LEU A 517 -0.87 10.80 -4.99
N PRO A 518 0.15 10.87 -4.12
CA PRO A 518 0.42 9.96 -3.00
C PRO A 518 -0.31 10.34 -1.69
N TYR A 519 -1.23 11.32 -1.70
CA TYR A 519 -2.07 11.59 -0.53
C TYR A 519 -2.96 10.36 -0.26
N SER A 520 -2.73 9.74 0.89
CA SER A 520 -3.43 8.52 1.27
C SER A 520 -4.60 8.83 2.17
N GLY A 521 -5.80 8.86 1.59
CA GLY A 521 -7.04 8.71 2.35
C GLY A 521 -7.87 7.51 1.92
N TYR A 522 -7.39 6.73 0.94
CA TYR A 522 -8.16 5.57 0.48
C TYR A 522 -8.22 4.53 1.59
N ALA A 523 -9.32 3.79 1.63
CA ALA A 523 -9.32 2.52 2.34
C ALA A 523 -8.22 1.68 1.64
N MET A 524 -7.03 1.63 2.23
CA MET A 524 -5.88 0.83 1.77
C MET A 524 -6.28 -0.64 1.56
N PHE A 525 -7.47 -0.99 2.03
CA PHE A 525 -8.16 -2.25 1.90
C PHE A 525 -9.48 -2.03 1.15
N SER A 526 -9.75 -2.93 0.20
CA SER A 526 -10.94 -2.92 -0.65
C SER A 526 -12.22 -2.67 0.13
N GLU A 527 -13.26 -2.13 -0.49
CA GLU A 527 -14.61 -2.09 0.10
C GLU A 527 -14.99 -3.41 0.79
N ILE A 528 -15.86 -3.39 1.82
CA ILE A 528 -16.32 -4.64 2.49
C ILE A 528 -16.78 -5.63 1.42
N LYS A 529 -16.12 -6.78 1.40
CA LYS A 529 -16.29 -7.84 0.43
C LYS A 529 -16.95 -9.05 1.10
N ASP A 530 -17.99 -9.60 0.49
CA ASP A 530 -18.55 -10.92 0.82
C ASP A 530 -18.71 -11.75 -0.48
N LEU A 531 -18.33 -13.03 -0.46
CA LEU A 531 -18.42 -13.92 -1.64
C LEU A 531 -19.86 -14.39 -1.90
N PHE A 532 -20.68 -14.47 -0.86
CA PHE A 532 -22.01 -15.09 -0.91
C PHE A 532 -23.14 -14.07 -0.76
N ASP A 533 -22.83 -12.78 -0.89
CA ASP A 533 -23.82 -11.75 -0.78
C ASP A 533 -24.27 -11.20 -2.13
N GLY A 534 -25.58 -11.31 -2.38
CA GLY A 534 -26.29 -10.72 -3.51
C GLY A 534 -26.20 -9.20 -3.61
N ALA A 535 -25.95 -8.52 -2.49
CA ALA A 535 -25.94 -7.06 -2.45
C ALA A 535 -24.62 -6.42 -2.95
N TYR A 536 -23.54 -7.19 -3.06
CA TYR A 536 -22.23 -6.64 -3.43
C TYR A 536 -21.73 -7.19 -4.75
N ARG A 537 -21.43 -6.24 -5.64
CA ARG A 537 -20.77 -6.55 -6.91
C ARG A 537 -19.35 -6.99 -6.67
N LYS A 538 -19.05 -8.17 -7.19
CA LYS A 538 -17.72 -8.77 -7.12
C LYS A 538 -17.34 -9.32 -8.47
N ALA A 539 -16.14 -8.98 -8.88
CA ALA A 539 -15.50 -9.59 -10.03
C ALA A 539 -14.50 -10.64 -9.56
N PHE A 540 -14.45 -11.76 -10.28
CA PHE A 540 -13.36 -12.71 -10.21
C PHE A 540 -12.78 -12.92 -11.61
N TRP A 541 -11.49 -13.21 -11.66
CA TRP A 541 -10.71 -13.24 -12.89
C TRP A 541 -10.13 -14.62 -13.13
N LEU A 542 -10.26 -15.12 -14.36
CA LEU A 542 -9.49 -16.23 -14.88
C LEU A 542 -8.65 -15.72 -16.05
N THR A 543 -7.38 -16.08 -16.07
CA THR A 543 -6.43 -15.51 -17.03
C THR A 543 -5.26 -16.45 -17.25
N GLU A 544 -4.76 -16.44 -18.46
CA GLU A 544 -3.54 -17.13 -18.86
C GLU A 544 -2.26 -16.33 -18.62
N LYS A 545 -2.39 -15.03 -18.33
CA LYS A 545 -1.21 -14.20 -18.06
C LYS A 545 -0.54 -14.69 -16.76
N GLU A 546 0.75 -15.01 -16.85
CA GLU A 546 1.52 -15.55 -15.71
C GLU A 546 1.52 -14.58 -14.52
N HIS A 547 1.38 -15.15 -13.31
CA HIS A 547 1.48 -14.43 -12.04
C HIS A 547 2.92 -14.31 -11.60
N LEU A 548 3.64 -13.40 -12.26
CA LEU A 548 4.97 -12.99 -11.82
C LEU A 548 4.82 -12.16 -10.56
N THR A 549 4.85 -12.80 -9.40
CA THR A 549 4.58 -12.09 -8.15
C THR A 549 5.65 -11.01 -7.89
N GLY A 550 5.26 -9.86 -7.35
CA GLY A 550 6.10 -8.65 -7.27
C GLY A 550 5.76 -7.59 -8.29
N THR A 551 5.07 -7.95 -9.36
CA THR A 551 4.36 -6.96 -10.16
C THR A 551 3.11 -6.49 -9.41
N LEU A 552 2.69 -5.26 -9.65
CA LEU A 552 1.44 -4.71 -9.12
C LEU A 552 0.29 -5.63 -9.60
N LYS A 553 -0.82 -5.87 -8.88
CA LYS A 553 -1.91 -6.81 -9.32
C LYS A 553 -2.21 -6.78 -10.84
N ASN A 554 -1.58 -7.67 -11.63
CA ASN A 554 -1.56 -7.69 -13.12
C ASN A 554 -2.89 -7.94 -13.84
N TYR A 555 -4.01 -8.00 -13.10
CA TYR A 555 -5.18 -8.77 -13.52
C TYR A 555 -6.47 -7.99 -13.63
N CYS A 556 -6.50 -6.82 -13.01
CA CYS A 556 -7.69 -6.03 -12.92
C CYS A 556 -7.51 -4.86 -13.87
N PHE A 557 -7.64 -5.15 -15.17
CA PHE A 557 -8.12 -4.08 -16.04
C PHE A 557 -9.38 -3.53 -15.37
N PRO A 558 -9.43 -2.24 -15.02
CA PRO A 558 -10.62 -1.64 -14.45
C PRO A 558 -11.77 -1.92 -15.42
N LEU A 559 -12.62 -2.85 -15.01
CA LEU A 559 -13.77 -3.29 -15.77
C LEU A 559 -14.97 -2.77 -14.99
N LEU A 560 -15.79 -1.97 -15.66
CA LEU A 560 -17.15 -1.67 -15.21
C LEU A 560 -17.24 -0.72 -14.00
N GLY A 561 -16.87 0.55 -14.17
CA GLY A 561 -17.37 1.63 -13.30
C GLY A 561 -16.45 2.84 -13.08
N ARG A 562 -15.15 2.74 -13.35
CA ARG A 562 -14.20 3.86 -13.20
C ARG A 562 -13.31 3.98 -14.43
N ARG A 563 -13.35 5.12 -15.13
CA ARG A 563 -12.48 5.37 -16.29
C ARG A 563 -11.02 5.55 -15.84
N PRO A 564 -10.04 5.14 -16.65
CA PRO A 564 -10.20 4.42 -17.93
C PRO A 564 -10.70 2.98 -17.72
N ILE A 565 -11.62 2.49 -18.57
CA ILE A 565 -12.21 1.14 -18.47
C ILE A 565 -11.74 0.33 -19.68
N VAL A 566 -11.38 -0.95 -19.48
CA VAL A 566 -11.22 -1.85 -20.64
C VAL A 566 -12.59 -2.23 -21.17
N THR A 567 -12.83 -1.93 -22.43
CA THR A 567 -14.07 -2.29 -23.13
C THR A 567 -14.13 -3.78 -23.41
N GLU A 568 -15.34 -4.32 -23.61
CA GLU A 568 -15.51 -5.74 -23.97
C GLU A 568 -14.82 -6.07 -25.30
N GLU A 569 -14.74 -5.10 -26.23
CA GLU A 569 -14.00 -5.21 -27.49
C GLU A 569 -12.48 -5.29 -27.28
N GLU A 570 -11.94 -4.52 -26.35
CA GLU A 570 -10.52 -4.56 -26.00
C GLU A 570 -10.13 -5.89 -25.34
N VAL A 571 -11.03 -6.51 -24.57
CA VAL A 571 -10.80 -7.85 -24.02
C VAL A 571 -10.52 -8.87 -25.14
N LEU A 572 -11.19 -8.75 -26.29
CA LEU A 572 -10.94 -9.60 -27.46
C LEU A 572 -9.54 -9.39 -28.08
N ARG A 573 -8.89 -8.25 -27.80
CA ARG A 573 -7.55 -7.93 -28.30
C ARG A 573 -6.43 -8.50 -27.43
N LEU A 574 -6.72 -8.90 -26.19
CA LEU A 574 -5.73 -9.48 -25.29
C LEU A 574 -5.12 -10.75 -25.90
N PRO A 575 -3.78 -10.93 -25.93
CA PRO A 575 -3.12 -12.06 -26.58
C PRO A 575 -3.18 -13.38 -25.78
N PHE A 576 -3.82 -13.36 -24.62
CA PHE A 576 -3.99 -14.48 -23.72
C PHE A 576 -5.47 -14.68 -23.40
N ARG A 577 -5.87 -15.89 -23.00
CA ARG A 577 -7.24 -16.14 -22.53
C ARG A 577 -7.52 -15.30 -21.29
N TYR A 578 -8.69 -14.67 -21.26
CA TYR A 578 -9.12 -13.79 -20.19
C TYR A 578 -10.63 -13.90 -19.99
N MET A 579 -11.04 -14.02 -18.74
CA MET A 579 -12.43 -14.03 -18.32
C MET A 579 -12.57 -13.26 -17.02
N VAL A 580 -13.55 -12.37 -16.99
CA VAL A 580 -14.03 -11.73 -15.77
C VAL A 580 -15.48 -12.11 -15.60
N VAL A 581 -15.80 -12.62 -14.43
CA VAL A 581 -17.16 -12.91 -14.06
C VAL A 581 -17.50 -11.96 -12.93
N ALA A 582 -18.47 -11.09 -13.19
CA ALA A 582 -19.05 -10.23 -12.18
C ALA A 582 -20.32 -10.89 -11.65
N HIS A 583 -20.28 -11.29 -10.39
CA HIS A 583 -21.46 -11.79 -9.68
C HIS A 583 -22.14 -10.67 -8.90
N ASN A 584 -23.47 -10.81 -8.77
CA ASN A 584 -24.32 -10.07 -7.84
C ASN A 584 -24.16 -8.56 -7.85
N GLY A 585 -24.96 -7.87 -8.64
CA GLY A 585 -25.00 -6.43 -8.54
C GLY A 585 -26.35 -5.95 -8.99
N LEU A 586 -27.38 -6.19 -8.17
CA LEU A 586 -28.47 -5.24 -8.17
C LEU A 586 -27.78 -3.89 -8.07
N LYS A 587 -27.94 -3.01 -9.08
CA LYS A 587 -27.88 -1.58 -8.76
C LYS A 587 -28.69 -1.49 -7.48
N PRO A 588 -28.20 -0.86 -6.40
CA PRO A 588 -29.11 -0.49 -5.34
C PRO A 588 -30.26 0.15 -6.11
N ARG A 589 -31.44 -0.51 -6.15
CA ARG A 589 -32.68 0.22 -6.38
C ARG A 589 -32.45 1.36 -5.44
N GLU A 590 -32.37 2.60 -5.95
CA GLU A 590 -32.44 3.77 -5.10
C GLU A 590 -33.50 3.37 -4.10
N GLN A 591 -33.07 3.09 -2.86
CA GLN A 591 -34.01 2.78 -1.82
C GLN A 591 -34.63 4.15 -1.70
N ALA A 592 -35.73 4.35 -2.45
CA ALA A 592 -36.56 5.51 -2.33
C ALA A 592 -36.66 5.69 -0.83
N PRO A 593 -36.12 6.80 -0.29
CA PRO A 593 -35.90 6.93 1.13
C PRO A 593 -37.15 6.42 1.80
N LEU A 594 -37.01 5.36 2.63
CA LEU A 594 -38.11 4.74 3.36
C LEU A 594 -39.06 5.88 3.72
N PRO A 595 -40.32 5.87 3.24
CA PRO A 595 -41.23 6.95 3.54
C PRO A 595 -41.12 7.16 5.04
N ARG A 596 -40.60 8.32 5.47
CA ARG A 596 -40.72 8.68 6.87
C ARG A 596 -42.19 8.47 7.17
N GLU A 597 -42.50 7.65 8.17
CA GLU A 597 -43.87 7.56 8.68
C GLU A 597 -44.37 8.99 8.80
N ILE A 598 -45.25 9.37 7.87
CA ILE A 598 -45.95 10.62 7.95
C ILE A 598 -46.89 10.35 9.11
N GLU A 599 -46.53 10.86 10.29
CA GLU A 599 -47.48 11.02 11.37
C GLU A 599 -48.71 11.69 10.78
N ALA A 600 -49.82 10.96 10.83
CA ALA A 600 -51.09 11.38 10.29
C ALA A 600 -51.54 12.65 11.03
N GLY A 601 -51.39 13.80 10.39
CA GLY A 601 -51.94 15.04 10.95
C GLY A 601 -51.43 16.30 10.27
N SER A 602 -52.02 16.66 9.12
CA SER A 602 -52.32 18.05 8.72
C SER A 602 -52.62 18.12 7.22
N LEU A 603 -53.89 18.33 6.89
CA LEU A 603 -54.38 18.70 5.56
C LEU A 603 -54.20 20.21 5.37
N ALA A 604 -53.56 20.65 4.28
CA ALA A 604 -53.69 22.00 3.73
C ALA A 604 -53.37 22.02 2.21
N PRO A 605 -53.94 22.96 1.44
CA PRO A 605 -54.44 22.66 0.08
C PRO A 605 -53.48 23.03 -1.06
N ALA A 606 -53.83 22.45 -2.23
CA ALA A 606 -53.15 22.51 -3.51
C ALA A 606 -52.81 23.92 -4.01
N GLN A 607 -51.61 24.07 -4.57
CA GLN A 607 -51.24 25.18 -5.45
C GLN A 607 -50.90 24.65 -6.85
N GLU A 608 -51.48 25.35 -7.82
CA GLU A 608 -51.51 25.14 -9.25
C GLU A 608 -50.17 25.54 -9.89
N ILE A 609 -49.51 24.64 -10.61
CA ILE A 609 -48.27 24.94 -11.34
C ILE A 609 -48.58 25.11 -12.83
N LYS A 610 -48.34 26.32 -13.33
CA LYS A 610 -48.39 26.69 -14.75
C LYS A 610 -47.20 26.11 -15.52
N LEU A 611 -47.46 25.37 -16.59
CA LEU A 611 -46.46 25.04 -17.62
C LEU A 611 -46.19 26.27 -18.49
N ASN A 612 -44.91 26.60 -18.68
CA ASN A 612 -44.49 27.48 -19.76
C ASN A 612 -43.57 26.73 -20.74
N ASP A 613 -43.99 26.82 -21.99
CA ASP A 613 -43.40 26.33 -23.22
C ASP A 613 -42.31 27.30 -23.71
N THR A 614 -41.12 26.79 -24.06
CA THR A 614 -40.19 27.51 -24.97
C THR A 614 -39.42 26.52 -25.84
N SER A 615 -39.92 26.38 -27.06
CA SER A 615 -39.21 25.81 -28.21
C SER A 615 -38.41 26.90 -28.95
N LYS A 616 -37.11 26.68 -29.17
CA LYS A 616 -36.36 27.03 -30.40
C LYS A 616 -34.89 26.60 -30.35
N PRO A 617 -34.30 26.08 -31.46
CA PRO A 617 -32.96 25.51 -31.48
C PRO A 617 -31.89 26.48 -32.03
N ARG A 618 -30.66 26.43 -31.51
CA ARG A 618 -29.43 26.92 -32.19
C ARG A 618 -28.17 26.12 -31.78
N PRO A 619 -27.11 26.11 -32.62
CA PRO A 619 -26.26 24.94 -32.87
C PRO A 619 -24.86 25.00 -32.24
N ASN A 620 -24.24 23.81 -32.16
CA ASN A 620 -22.81 23.46 -32.06
C ASN A 620 -21.87 24.36 -31.24
N ASP A 621 -21.39 23.85 -30.10
CA ASP A 621 -19.95 23.80 -29.81
C ASP A 621 -19.56 22.75 -28.74
N HIS A 622 -18.45 22.08 -29.06
CA HIS A 622 -17.49 21.25 -28.32
C HIS A 622 -17.71 20.74 -26.87
N PHE A 623 -17.72 19.40 -26.78
CA PHE A 623 -17.07 18.54 -25.76
C PHE A 623 -16.99 19.07 -24.30
N SER A 624 -18.04 18.80 -23.53
CA SER A 624 -17.94 18.62 -22.09
C SER A 624 -19.02 17.66 -21.56
N GLN A 625 -18.55 16.61 -20.90
CA GLN A 625 -19.11 15.96 -19.70
C GLN A 625 -20.64 15.95 -19.55
N ASN A 626 -21.25 14.77 -19.65
CA ASN A 626 -22.47 14.42 -18.90
C ASN A 626 -22.58 12.90 -18.79
N TYR A 627 -22.65 12.38 -17.57
CA TYR A 627 -23.54 11.29 -17.12
C TYR A 627 -23.27 10.99 -15.63
N TYR A 628 -23.98 11.70 -14.76
CA TYR A 628 -24.81 11.16 -13.69
C TYR A 628 -25.94 12.17 -13.49
N LEU A 629 -27.19 11.75 -13.69
CA LEU A 629 -28.39 12.54 -13.44
C LEU A 629 -28.58 12.71 -11.92
N SER A 630 -28.75 13.95 -11.47
CA SER A 630 -29.44 14.31 -10.23
C SER A 630 -30.32 15.51 -10.54
N GLY A 631 -31.60 15.42 -10.19
CA GLY A 631 -32.59 16.47 -10.41
C GLY A 631 -32.25 17.76 -9.66
N ASP A 632 -32.59 18.87 -10.30
CA ASP A 632 -32.64 20.20 -9.71
C ASP A 632 -33.75 20.27 -8.65
N THR A 633 -33.37 20.60 -7.43
CA THR A 633 -34.23 21.40 -6.55
C THR A 633 -33.42 22.54 -5.99
N SER A 634 -33.58 23.72 -6.60
CA SER A 634 -33.18 24.99 -6.04
C SER A 634 -34.05 25.29 -4.80
N VAL A 635 -33.48 25.18 -3.61
CA VAL A 635 -34.04 25.81 -2.42
C VAL A 635 -32.99 26.73 -1.83
N SER A 636 -33.20 28.03 -2.04
CA SER A 636 -32.59 29.12 -1.29
C SER A 636 -32.72 28.85 0.20
N LYS A 637 -31.60 28.79 0.93
CA LYS A 637 -31.60 28.99 2.38
C LYS A 637 -30.59 30.06 2.76
N SER A 638 -31.18 31.20 3.07
CA SER A 638 -30.63 32.30 3.85
C SER A 638 -30.15 31.86 5.23
N ASN A 639 -29.17 32.62 5.71
CA ASN A 639 -28.50 32.54 7.00
C ASN A 639 -29.42 32.36 8.22
N GLY A 640 -28.94 31.56 9.17
CA GLY A 640 -29.49 31.48 10.53
C GLY A 640 -28.45 30.91 11.50
N LEU A 641 -27.62 31.78 12.06
CA LEU A 641 -26.83 31.51 13.27
C LEU A 641 -27.75 31.10 14.42
N ARG A 642 -27.49 29.97 15.09
CA ARG A 642 -27.80 29.78 16.52
C ARG A 642 -26.78 28.85 17.21
N SER A 643 -25.97 29.48 18.06
CA SER A 643 -25.66 29.10 19.45
C SER A 643 -25.99 27.66 19.89
N LEU A 644 -24.94 26.87 20.16
CA LEU A 644 -25.02 25.67 21.00
C LEU A 644 -24.60 26.03 22.43
N HIS A 645 -25.56 25.93 23.35
CA HIS A 645 -25.32 25.85 24.78
C HIS A 645 -25.51 24.41 25.27
N SER A 646 -24.78 24.11 26.34
CA SER A 646 -24.59 22.85 27.07
C SER A 646 -25.86 22.12 27.52
N GLY A 647 -25.76 20.79 27.61
CA GLY A 647 -26.69 19.95 28.37
C GLY A 647 -26.23 18.50 28.49
N PHE A 648 -25.48 18.20 29.55
CA PHE A 648 -25.27 16.85 30.09
C PHE A 648 -26.50 16.44 30.92
N GLY A 649 -26.91 15.16 30.87
CA GLY A 649 -27.89 14.60 31.82
C GLY A 649 -28.57 13.31 31.37
N ASP A 650 -28.04 12.19 31.87
CA ASP A 650 -28.66 10.93 32.33
C ASP A 650 -29.90 10.31 31.65
N ALA A 651 -29.77 9.04 31.25
CA ALA A 651 -30.69 7.97 31.68
C ALA A 651 -30.13 6.57 31.35
N ALA A 652 -29.96 5.76 32.40
CA ALA A 652 -29.59 4.35 32.36
C ALA A 652 -30.83 3.43 32.31
N SER A 653 -30.57 2.17 31.95
CA SER A 653 -31.37 0.96 32.21
C SER A 653 -32.51 0.62 31.23
N ALA A 654 -32.28 -0.39 30.39
CA ALA A 654 -33.33 -1.29 29.94
C ALA A 654 -32.78 -2.72 29.73
N ARG A 655 -33.46 -3.67 30.36
CA ARG A 655 -33.18 -5.09 30.51
C ARG A 655 -33.28 -5.86 29.19
N PHE A 656 -32.43 -6.86 29.02
CA PHE A 656 -32.65 -7.99 28.11
C PHE A 656 -33.60 -8.97 28.78
N ASP A 657 -34.74 -9.25 28.15
CA ASP A 657 -35.66 -10.31 28.55
C ASP A 657 -35.59 -11.48 27.57
N ASP A 658 -35.53 -12.66 28.17
CA ASP A 658 -35.40 -14.01 27.63
C ASP A 658 -36.80 -14.60 27.42
N ARG A 659 -37.08 -15.15 26.24
CA ARG A 659 -38.20 -16.10 26.03
C ARG A 659 -37.90 -17.11 24.92
N GLY A 660 -37.64 -18.36 25.33
CA GLY A 660 -38.08 -19.56 24.62
C GLY A 660 -39.62 -19.64 24.59
N SER A 661 -40.31 -20.57 23.92
CA SER A 661 -40.00 -21.92 23.44
C SER A 661 -41.24 -22.45 22.68
N CYS A 662 -41.17 -23.73 22.22
CA CYS A 662 -42.24 -24.65 21.78
C CYS A 662 -42.45 -24.75 20.25
N LEU A 663 -42.48 -25.91 19.58
CA LEU A 663 -42.98 -27.26 19.94
C LEU A 663 -42.37 -28.36 19.02
N LYS A 664 -42.20 -29.57 19.56
CA LYS A 664 -41.86 -30.84 18.86
C LYS A 664 -43.14 -31.61 18.51
N GLU A 665 -43.21 -32.33 17.38
CA GLU A 665 -43.24 -33.82 17.35
C GLU A 665 -43.36 -34.45 15.94
N LYS A 666 -42.43 -35.40 15.71
CA LYS A 666 -42.50 -36.72 15.03
C LYS A 666 -43.31 -36.92 13.73
N LEU A 667 -42.64 -37.47 12.72
CA LEU A 667 -43.00 -38.79 12.18
C LEU A 667 -41.78 -39.56 11.68
N LEU A 668 -41.67 -40.82 12.13
CA LEU A 668 -40.70 -41.85 11.72
C LEU A 668 -41.12 -42.46 10.38
N LEU A 669 -40.18 -42.70 9.46
CA LEU A 669 -40.26 -43.80 8.51
C LEU A 669 -38.86 -44.24 8.02
N ARG A 670 -38.59 -45.51 8.35
CA ARG A 670 -37.70 -46.54 7.78
C ARG A 670 -36.56 -46.17 6.80
N THR A 671 -35.42 -46.75 7.16
CA THR A 671 -34.18 -47.00 6.41
C THR A 671 -34.35 -47.77 5.10
N SER A 672 -33.69 -47.28 4.05
CA SER A 672 -33.13 -48.07 2.92
C SER A 672 -31.83 -47.40 2.43
N PRO A 673 -30.75 -48.15 2.11
CA PRO A 673 -29.41 -47.59 1.89
C PRO A 673 -29.06 -47.50 0.40
N THR A 674 -29.36 -46.39 -0.29
CA THR A 674 -28.81 -46.07 -1.64
C THR A 674 -28.97 -44.63 -2.11
N ALA A 675 -29.35 -43.67 -1.25
CA ALA A 675 -29.49 -42.27 -1.65
C ALA A 675 -28.26 -41.45 -1.23
N ARG A 676 -27.21 -41.43 -2.06
CA ARG A 676 -26.01 -40.62 -1.82
C ARG A 676 -25.70 -39.69 -3.00
N GLU A 677 -26.70 -39.01 -3.56
CA GLU A 677 -26.48 -37.90 -4.50
C GLU A 677 -27.70 -37.00 -4.78
N ALA A 678 -28.67 -36.89 -3.86
CA ALA A 678 -29.76 -35.93 -3.99
C ALA A 678 -29.52 -34.73 -3.06
N PHE A 679 -28.93 -33.64 -3.58
CA PHE A 679 -28.90 -32.36 -2.88
C PHE A 679 -29.00 -31.21 -3.89
N LEU A 680 -30.07 -30.42 -3.75
CA LEU A 680 -30.45 -29.22 -4.50
C LEU A 680 -30.93 -29.45 -5.95
N GLU A 681 -32.05 -30.15 -6.13
CA GLU A 681 -32.96 -29.78 -7.22
C GLU A 681 -33.92 -28.70 -6.68
N PRO A 682 -33.91 -27.47 -7.23
CA PRO A 682 -34.84 -26.43 -6.82
C PRO A 682 -36.24 -26.78 -7.32
N SER A 683 -37.18 -27.05 -6.41
CA SER A 683 -38.56 -27.42 -6.77
C SER A 683 -39.42 -26.26 -7.28
N THR A 684 -38.92 -25.02 -7.23
CA THR A 684 -39.52 -23.85 -7.90
C THR A 684 -38.41 -22.89 -8.33
N VAL A 685 -37.99 -22.99 -9.60
CA VAL A 685 -36.93 -22.16 -10.21
C VAL A 685 -37.41 -20.70 -10.43
N ASP A 686 -38.72 -20.44 -10.37
CA ASP A 686 -39.30 -19.17 -10.80
C ASP A 686 -39.22 -18.03 -9.75
N ASP A 687 -39.03 -18.32 -8.46
CA ASP A 687 -39.06 -17.28 -7.40
C ASP A 687 -37.69 -16.64 -7.08
N LEU A 688 -36.61 -17.17 -7.65
CA LEU A 688 -35.26 -16.63 -7.55
C LEU A 688 -34.73 -16.32 -8.95
N VAL A 689 -35.34 -15.35 -9.63
CA VAL A 689 -34.74 -14.75 -10.83
C VAL A 689 -33.53 -13.93 -10.40
N ALA A 690 -32.44 -14.63 -10.06
CA ALA A 690 -31.15 -14.02 -9.84
C ALA A 690 -30.76 -13.31 -11.14
N GLU A 691 -30.33 -12.05 -11.06
CA GLU A 691 -29.80 -11.36 -12.22
C GLU A 691 -28.70 -12.23 -12.87
N PRO A 692 -28.67 -12.31 -14.21
CA PRO A 692 -27.70 -13.14 -14.90
C PRO A 692 -26.28 -12.66 -14.55
N LEU A 693 -25.37 -13.62 -14.32
CA LEU A 693 -23.94 -13.33 -14.18
C LEU A 693 -23.47 -12.52 -15.38
N ARG A 694 -22.77 -11.41 -15.12
CA ARG A 694 -22.13 -10.68 -16.20
C ARG A 694 -20.75 -11.28 -16.43
N VAL A 695 -20.60 -11.95 -17.57
CA VAL A 695 -19.33 -12.57 -17.98
C VAL A 695 -18.74 -11.78 -19.15
N VAL A 696 -17.54 -11.24 -18.95
CA VAL A 696 -16.75 -10.58 -20.00
C VAL A 696 -15.56 -11.47 -20.31
N THR A 697 -15.47 -12.00 -21.53
CA THR A 697 -14.41 -12.94 -21.88
C THR A 697 -14.05 -12.94 -23.37
N ASN A 698 -12.78 -13.22 -23.65
CA ASN A 698 -12.28 -13.47 -25.00
C ASN A 698 -12.16 -14.96 -25.37
N VAL A 699 -12.66 -15.87 -24.54
CA VAL A 699 -12.83 -17.29 -24.91
C VAL A 699 -14.28 -17.59 -25.27
N GLU A 700 -14.47 -18.59 -26.12
CA GLU A 700 -15.79 -19.15 -26.40
C GLU A 700 -16.30 -19.86 -25.15
N LEU A 701 -17.51 -19.50 -24.70
CA LEU A 701 -18.12 -20.16 -23.55
C LEU A 701 -18.63 -21.52 -24.00
N THR A 702 -18.08 -22.59 -23.44
CA THR A 702 -18.61 -23.94 -23.67
C THR A 702 -19.87 -24.16 -22.83
N PRO A 703 -20.78 -25.08 -23.22
CA PRO A 703 -21.96 -25.41 -22.44
C PRO A 703 -21.63 -25.79 -20.98
N GLU A 704 -20.50 -26.48 -20.75
CA GLU A 704 -20.04 -26.84 -19.41
C GLU A 704 -19.65 -25.61 -18.60
N MET A 705 -19.00 -24.62 -19.22
CA MET A 705 -18.64 -23.37 -18.55
C MET A 705 -19.90 -22.61 -18.13
N GLU A 706 -20.92 -22.54 -18.98
CA GLU A 706 -22.19 -21.88 -18.66
C GLU A 706 -22.89 -22.56 -17.48
N VAL A 707 -22.92 -23.91 -17.44
CA VAL A 707 -23.46 -24.67 -16.29
C VAL A 707 -22.66 -24.39 -15.01
N LEU A 708 -21.33 -24.35 -15.10
CA LEU A 708 -20.46 -24.06 -13.94
C LEU A 708 -20.67 -22.63 -13.44
N LEU A 709 -20.77 -21.67 -14.35
CA LEU A 709 -21.08 -20.27 -14.03
C LEU A 709 -22.44 -20.17 -13.35
N ALA A 710 -23.48 -20.82 -13.88
CA ALA A 710 -24.81 -20.84 -13.24
C ALA A 710 -24.76 -21.43 -11.82
N LYS A 711 -24.01 -22.52 -11.60
CA LYS A 711 -23.80 -23.10 -10.27
C LYS A 711 -23.04 -22.16 -9.32
N ILE A 712 -22.04 -21.45 -9.83
CA ILE A 712 -21.31 -20.43 -9.07
C ILE A 712 -22.24 -19.28 -8.70
N ASN A 713 -23.10 -18.83 -9.62
CA ASN A 713 -24.11 -17.80 -9.33
C ASN A 713 -25.04 -18.23 -8.20
N LEU A 714 -25.60 -19.45 -8.31
CA LEU A 714 -26.50 -20.00 -7.32
C LEU A 714 -25.85 -20.08 -5.94
N LEU A 715 -24.58 -20.50 -5.87
CA LEU A 715 -23.81 -20.43 -4.61
C LEU A 715 -23.67 -18.99 -4.13
N GLY A 716 -23.29 -18.06 -5.00
CA GLY A 716 -23.17 -16.63 -4.67
C GLY A 716 -24.48 -15.99 -4.18
N CYS A 717 -25.64 -16.57 -4.49
CA CYS A 717 -26.95 -16.12 -4.02
C CYS A 717 -27.40 -16.73 -2.68
N LEU A 718 -26.61 -17.64 -2.08
CA LEU A 718 -26.99 -18.32 -0.83
C LEU A 718 -27.11 -17.38 0.39
N GLY A 719 -26.59 -16.16 0.29
CA GLY A 719 -26.66 -15.15 1.34
C GLY A 719 -25.50 -15.22 2.34
N LYS A 720 -25.36 -14.13 3.11
CA LYS A 720 -24.23 -13.92 4.05
C LYS A 720 -24.02 -15.11 4.99
N ASP A 721 -25.03 -15.64 5.66
CA ASP A 721 -24.80 -16.67 6.68
C ASP A 721 -24.26 -17.99 6.11
N LYS A 722 -24.40 -18.20 4.79
CA LYS A 722 -23.91 -19.37 4.08
C LYS A 722 -22.42 -19.29 3.72
N PHE A 723 -21.79 -18.11 3.83
CA PHE A 723 -20.32 -17.98 3.70
C PHE A 723 -19.57 -18.80 4.75
N ARG A 724 -20.22 -19.05 5.90
CA ARG A 724 -19.62 -19.75 7.04
C ARG A 724 -19.59 -21.27 6.89
N ASP A 725 -20.28 -21.79 5.88
CA ASP A 725 -20.32 -23.22 5.65
C ASP A 725 -19.09 -23.66 4.82
N ALA A 726 -18.19 -24.39 5.47
CA ALA A 726 -17.01 -24.97 4.83
C ALA A 726 -17.37 -25.83 3.61
N LYS A 727 -18.56 -26.47 3.58
CA LYS A 727 -19.04 -27.24 2.43
C LYS A 727 -19.25 -26.34 1.21
N ASN A 728 -19.86 -25.18 1.39
CA ASN A 728 -20.13 -24.21 0.31
C ASN A 728 -18.83 -23.61 -0.22
N VAL A 729 -17.89 -23.25 0.67
CA VAL A 729 -16.56 -22.75 0.29
C VAL A 729 -15.80 -23.79 -0.54
N ARG A 730 -15.75 -25.06 -0.08
CA ARG A 730 -15.11 -26.14 -0.83
C ARG A 730 -15.83 -26.46 -2.14
N GLN A 731 -17.15 -26.34 -2.19
CA GLN A 731 -17.90 -26.49 -3.42
C GLN A 731 -17.58 -25.36 -4.41
N LEU A 732 -17.52 -24.12 -3.95
CA LEU A 732 -17.13 -22.95 -4.75
C LEU A 732 -15.73 -23.14 -5.33
N LEU A 733 -14.74 -23.50 -4.50
CA LEU A 733 -13.37 -23.80 -4.95
C LEU A 733 -13.33 -24.90 -6.03
N ARG A 734 -14.08 -25.99 -5.83
CA ARG A 734 -14.18 -27.07 -6.83
C ARG A 734 -14.80 -26.61 -8.14
N LEU A 735 -15.90 -25.86 -8.09
CA LEU A 735 -16.56 -25.33 -9.29
C LEU A 735 -15.64 -24.35 -10.05
N PHE A 736 -14.88 -23.52 -9.32
CA PHE A 736 -13.89 -22.64 -9.93
C PHE A 736 -12.73 -23.39 -10.57
N GLU A 737 -12.25 -24.46 -9.94
CA GLU A 737 -11.20 -25.30 -10.51
C GLU A 737 -11.68 -25.98 -11.81
N GLN A 738 -12.92 -26.47 -11.82
CA GLN A 738 -13.55 -27.01 -13.02
C GLN A 738 -13.71 -25.92 -14.09
N LEU A 739 -14.21 -24.74 -13.72
CA LEU A 739 -14.39 -23.61 -14.64
C LEU A 739 -13.06 -23.20 -15.25
N ARG A 740 -12.00 -23.11 -14.44
CA ARG A 740 -10.62 -22.84 -14.89
C ARG A 740 -10.14 -23.89 -15.88
N HIS A 741 -10.39 -25.16 -15.61
CA HIS A 741 -9.99 -26.26 -16.49
C HIS A 741 -10.63 -26.15 -17.88
N HIS A 742 -11.94 -25.87 -17.95
CA HIS A 742 -12.63 -25.63 -19.20
C HIS A 742 -12.17 -24.33 -19.87
N PHE A 743 -12.01 -23.24 -19.11
CA PHE A 743 -11.50 -21.96 -19.59
C PHE A 743 -10.14 -22.09 -20.28
N LEU A 744 -9.19 -22.83 -19.71
CA LEU A 744 -7.86 -23.02 -20.28
C LEU A 744 -7.86 -23.88 -21.56
N ARG A 745 -8.92 -24.66 -21.80
CA ARG A 745 -9.11 -25.46 -23.00
C ARG A 745 -9.96 -24.78 -24.06
N ALA A 746 -10.80 -23.83 -23.67
CA ALA A 746 -11.69 -23.12 -24.56
C ALA A 746 -10.90 -22.39 -25.66
N ASP A 747 -11.47 -22.36 -26.86
CA ASP A 747 -10.90 -21.59 -27.96
C ASP A 747 -11.03 -20.10 -27.68
N ARG A 748 -10.01 -19.34 -28.06
CA ARG A 748 -10.10 -17.88 -28.06
C ARG A 748 -11.03 -17.46 -29.19
N LYS A 749 -11.95 -16.55 -28.92
CA LYS A 749 -12.82 -15.93 -29.93
C LYS A 749 -11.94 -15.37 -31.05
N SER A 750 -12.02 -15.96 -32.25
CA SER A 750 -11.23 -15.48 -33.38
C SER A 750 -11.70 -14.10 -33.83
N ARG A 751 -10.78 -13.18 -34.15
CA ARG A 751 -11.12 -11.85 -34.70
C ARG A 751 -11.96 -11.93 -35.98
N LEU A 752 -11.88 -13.05 -36.71
CA LEU A 752 -12.53 -13.25 -38.00
C LEU A 752 -13.99 -13.69 -37.87
N GLY A 753 -14.35 -14.40 -36.79
CA GLY A 753 -15.71 -14.91 -36.60
C GLY A 753 -16.77 -13.82 -36.43
N THR A 754 -16.43 -12.71 -35.78
CA THR A 754 -17.41 -11.64 -35.47
C THR A 754 -17.87 -10.89 -36.72
N LYS A 755 -16.97 -10.64 -37.69
CA LYS A 755 -17.36 -10.04 -38.99
C LYS A 755 -18.21 -10.98 -39.84
N ALA A 756 -17.94 -12.29 -39.81
CA ALA A 756 -18.71 -13.27 -40.58
C ALA A 756 -20.12 -13.50 -40.00
N ARG A 757 -20.28 -13.40 -38.68
CA ARG A 757 -21.58 -13.60 -38.01
C ARG A 757 -22.51 -12.38 -38.16
N ASN A 758 -21.98 -11.15 -38.13
CA ASN A 758 -22.77 -9.93 -38.39
C ASN A 758 -23.16 -9.74 -39.86
N ASN A 759 -22.57 -10.49 -40.79
CA ASN A 759 -23.01 -10.53 -42.20
C ASN A 759 -23.99 -11.69 -42.49
N ARG A 760 -24.30 -12.53 -41.48
CA ARG A 760 -25.24 -13.66 -41.58
C ARG A 760 -26.53 -13.48 -40.76
N VAL A 761 -26.54 -12.51 -39.86
CA VAL A 761 -27.74 -12.00 -39.15
C VAL A 761 -28.14 -10.70 -39.84
#